data_AF-A0AAV5NCU2-F1
#
_entry.id   AF-A0AAV5NCU2-F1
#
_cell.length_a   1.000
_cell.length_b   1.000
_cell.length_c   1.000
_cell.angle_alpha   90.00
_cell.angle_beta   90.00
_cell.angle_gamma   90.00
#
_symmetry.space_group_name_H-M   'P 1'
#
loop_
_entity.id
_entity.type
_entity.pdbx_description
1 polymer ?
#
loop_
_entity_poly.entity_id
_entity_poly.type
_entity_poly.pdbx_seq_one_letter_code
_entity_poly.pdbx_strand_id
1 'polypeptide(L)'
;MSEARKMPMVQGAASTSMKHESAILHVTGRANYIDDMPEPKGMLHVVPGLSTKAHARIVSMDLSAVRSAPGVVRVLTAEDVPGENEISPVHAHDEPLLATDHVYYWGQPMFAVVATSRQAARQAVRLAKIEYEEKPAILNVAQAREAGGDLVWRPLVMKRGDVDAGLAAAPRRLSGNITMGGQEHFYLEGQAALAQPGEAGEMRVWSSTQHPSETQHLVACVLGRPHHLVTTEVRRMGGGFGGKETQANAAACLAAIAADLTGQAAKMRLDRDDDMMMTGKRHDFVVDYDVGFTDDGDILAVDMVLAARCGWSADLSGPVVDRALFHADNAYFYPDVRFRSEPLRTNTQSNTAYRGFGGPQGIVAAERVIEEVAFATGLDPVTVRLRNFYGTTDRNITPYHMTVEDSISREIVTELVRRCDYAKRKEEIRAFNKTSRYIKRGIALTPVKFGISFTATHYNQAGALVHVYTDGSVQVNHGGTEMGQGLHTKMVQIAMREFGLTSDRVRITATTTGKVPNTSATAASSGADLNGMAVLDAITKIKRRMIAFAAEKWNVAEEDVQFLPDGVHVGSDVMTFQQLAWQVYFARISLSSNGFYKTPKISWDPATGRGRPFFYFAYGAACAEVSVDLLTGENTMDRVDILHDAGQSLNPEIDVGQIEGGFVQGAGWLTMEELVWDTAGRLRTHAPSTYKIPACSDRPRIFNVELLENAPNQEETIFRSKAVGEPPFVHGVAVLQAISDALASLNDYKTCPKLDAPATPERVLRTAMSLRGEID
;
A
#
# COMPACT_ATOMS: atom_id res chain seq x y z
N MET A 1 17.24 -6.27 38.80
CA MET A 1 17.60 -6.10 37.37
C MET A 1 18.24 -4.72 37.27
N SER A 2 19.52 -4.65 36.92
CA SER A 2 20.23 -3.37 36.82
C SER A 2 19.57 -2.52 35.74
N GLU A 3 19.22 -1.27 36.05
CA GLU A 3 18.92 -0.27 35.04
C GLU A 3 20.08 -0.26 34.03
N ALA A 4 19.84 -0.78 32.83
CA ALA A 4 20.78 -0.62 31.73
C ALA A 4 20.93 0.88 31.50
N ARG A 5 22.11 1.41 31.84
CA ARG A 5 22.47 2.81 31.64
C ARG A 5 22.23 3.13 30.16
N LYS A 6 21.17 3.88 29.84
CA LYS A 6 20.86 4.26 28.45
C LYS A 6 22.09 4.97 27.89
N MET A 7 22.71 4.38 26.86
CA MET A 7 23.82 5.03 26.16
C MET A 7 23.35 6.39 25.64
N PRO A 8 24.17 7.45 25.74
CA PRO A 8 23.81 8.75 25.18
C PRO A 8 23.57 8.60 23.67
N MET A 9 22.38 8.95 23.20
CA MET A 9 22.01 8.89 21.78
C MET A 9 22.07 10.27 21.14
N VAL A 10 22.51 10.34 19.88
CA VAL A 10 22.43 11.57 19.08
C VAL A 10 20.96 11.96 18.90
N GLN A 11 20.63 13.23 19.07
CA GLN A 11 19.29 13.74 18.80
C GLN A 11 18.89 13.44 17.34
N GLY A 12 17.71 12.86 17.16
CA GLY A 12 17.20 12.48 15.84
C GLY A 12 17.71 11.12 15.35
N ALA A 13 18.55 10.40 16.10
CA ALA A 13 18.88 9.01 15.78
C ALA A 13 17.66 8.06 15.90
N ALA A 14 17.77 6.82 15.41
CA ALA A 14 16.63 5.90 15.38
C ALA A 14 16.05 5.67 16.79
N SER A 15 14.71 5.58 16.87
CA SER A 15 13.90 5.61 18.09
C SER A 15 13.81 6.99 18.76
N THR A 16 14.08 8.06 18.02
CA THR A 16 13.75 9.45 18.36
C THR A 16 13.17 10.16 17.13
N SER A 17 12.62 11.37 17.31
CA SER A 17 12.00 12.12 16.21
C SER A 17 13.00 12.92 15.39
N MET A 18 12.83 12.87 14.07
CA MET A 18 13.49 13.73 13.10
C MET A 18 12.53 14.04 11.94
N LYS A 19 12.49 15.30 11.51
CA LYS A 19 11.80 15.72 10.29
C LYS A 19 12.27 14.93 9.06
N HIS A 20 11.37 14.72 8.10
CA HIS A 20 11.70 14.07 6.83
C HIS A 20 12.96 14.67 6.19
N GLU A 21 13.89 13.84 5.68
CA GLU A 21 15.21 14.30 5.20
C GLU A 21 15.12 15.35 4.07
N SER A 22 14.12 15.21 3.19
CA SER A 22 13.80 16.19 2.14
C SER A 22 12.80 17.28 2.57
N ALA A 23 12.38 17.41 3.84
CA ALA A 23 11.33 18.36 4.25
C ALA A 23 11.60 19.81 3.82
N ILE A 24 12.84 20.29 4.00
CA ILE A 24 13.25 21.63 3.56
C ILE A 24 13.25 21.75 2.03
N LEU A 25 13.57 20.67 1.31
CA LEU A 25 13.52 20.65 -0.15
C LEU A 25 12.07 20.70 -0.64
N HIS A 26 11.15 20.01 0.03
CA HIS A 26 9.72 20.03 -0.30
C HIS A 26 9.15 21.45 -0.15
N VAL A 27 9.33 22.09 1.01
CA VAL A 27 8.74 23.42 1.29
C VAL A 27 9.34 24.54 0.44
N THR A 28 10.55 24.35 -0.10
CA THR A 28 11.22 25.33 -0.97
C THR A 28 11.05 25.04 -2.46
N GLY A 29 10.34 23.98 -2.85
CA GLY A 29 10.21 23.57 -4.26
C GLY A 29 11.52 23.13 -4.91
N ARG A 30 12.50 22.69 -4.12
CA ARG A 30 13.83 22.23 -4.59
C ARG A 30 13.99 20.72 -4.61
N ALA A 31 12.95 19.98 -4.23
CA ALA A 31 12.94 18.53 -4.35
C ALA A 31 12.52 18.14 -5.77
N ASN A 32 13.48 17.66 -6.56
CA ASN A 32 13.17 17.21 -7.92
C ASN A 32 12.39 15.90 -7.92
N TYR A 33 11.30 15.89 -8.68
CA TYR A 33 10.58 14.71 -9.16
C TYR A 33 11.00 14.42 -10.62
N ILE A 34 10.42 13.39 -11.26
CA ILE A 34 10.88 12.97 -12.60
C ILE A 34 10.73 14.08 -13.64
N ASP A 35 9.61 14.80 -13.64
CA ASP A 35 9.34 15.86 -14.62
C ASP A 35 10.11 17.16 -14.34
N ASP A 36 10.67 17.32 -13.14
CA ASP A 36 11.49 18.48 -12.75
C ASP A 36 12.96 18.34 -13.15
N MET A 37 13.38 17.13 -13.56
CA MET A 37 14.76 16.88 -13.96
C MET A 37 15.13 17.72 -15.19
N PRO A 38 16.35 18.31 -15.22
CA PRO A 38 16.82 19.00 -16.41
C PRO A 38 16.75 18.11 -17.65
N GLU A 39 16.07 18.60 -18.69
CA GLU A 39 15.82 17.82 -19.90
C GLU A 39 17.08 17.71 -20.75
N PRO A 40 17.49 16.51 -21.18
CA PRO A 40 18.55 16.36 -22.18
C PRO A 40 18.22 17.12 -23.46
N LYS A 41 19.25 17.67 -24.12
CA LYS A 41 19.05 18.40 -25.38
C LYS A 41 18.41 17.49 -26.43
N GLY A 42 17.30 17.94 -26.99
CA GLY A 42 16.58 17.18 -28.02
C GLY A 42 15.80 15.98 -27.47
N MET A 43 15.51 15.95 -26.16
CA MET A 43 14.62 14.95 -25.59
C MET A 43 13.25 14.96 -26.28
N LEU A 44 12.67 13.77 -26.45
CA LEU A 44 11.35 13.56 -27.05
C LEU A 44 10.30 13.27 -25.97
N HIS A 45 9.03 13.46 -26.31
CA HIS A 45 7.90 13.20 -25.42
C HIS A 45 7.02 12.08 -25.97
N VAL A 46 6.64 11.16 -25.10
CA VAL A 46 5.82 9.98 -25.44
C VAL A 46 4.42 10.15 -24.85
N VAL A 47 3.39 9.94 -25.67
CA VAL A 47 1.97 9.97 -25.27
C VAL A 47 1.25 8.75 -25.84
N PRO A 48 0.50 7.98 -25.02
CA PRO A 48 -0.16 6.78 -25.48
C PRO A 48 -1.45 7.11 -26.26
N GLY A 49 -1.78 6.25 -27.23
CA GLY A 49 -3.07 6.20 -27.90
C GLY A 49 -3.91 5.08 -27.31
N LEU A 50 -5.02 5.46 -26.66
CA LEU A 50 -5.82 4.56 -25.83
C LEU A 50 -7.09 4.07 -26.53
N SER A 51 -7.51 2.86 -26.20
CA SER A 51 -8.74 2.24 -26.68
C SER A 51 -9.96 3.07 -26.31
N THR A 52 -10.87 3.20 -27.26
CA THR A 52 -12.21 3.79 -27.05
C THR A 52 -13.29 2.72 -27.03
N LYS A 53 -12.97 1.49 -26.62
CA LYS A 53 -13.89 0.36 -26.47
C LYS A 53 -13.51 -0.49 -25.27
N ALA A 54 -14.50 -1.00 -24.54
CA ALA A 54 -14.28 -1.90 -23.40
C ALA A 54 -13.92 -3.32 -23.84
N HIS A 55 -14.49 -3.82 -24.93
CA HIS A 55 -14.13 -5.13 -25.48
C HIS A 55 -14.37 -5.12 -26.98
N ALA A 56 -13.31 -5.30 -27.78
CA ALA A 56 -13.44 -5.32 -29.22
C ALA A 56 -12.24 -6.02 -29.89
N ARG A 57 -12.46 -6.51 -31.11
CA ARG A 57 -11.37 -6.83 -32.03
C ARG A 57 -10.97 -5.57 -32.80
N ILE A 58 -9.68 -5.29 -32.94
CA ILE A 58 -9.17 -4.22 -33.80
C ILE A 58 -9.23 -4.73 -35.24
N VAL A 59 -10.01 -4.07 -36.09
CA VAL A 59 -10.15 -4.41 -37.52
C VAL A 59 -9.04 -3.75 -38.33
N SER A 60 -8.82 -2.46 -38.08
CA SER A 60 -7.78 -1.66 -38.71
C SER A 60 -7.37 -0.51 -37.79
N MET A 61 -6.11 -0.08 -37.89
CA MET A 61 -5.55 1.06 -37.15
C MET A 61 -4.75 1.95 -38.11
N ASP A 62 -5.42 2.93 -38.71
CA ASP A 62 -4.80 3.93 -39.60
C ASP A 62 -4.17 5.07 -38.78
N LEU A 63 -2.84 5.07 -38.76
CA LEU A 63 -2.01 6.06 -38.07
C LEU A 63 -1.30 7.00 -39.06
N SER A 64 -1.71 7.06 -40.33
CA SER A 64 -1.07 7.90 -41.37
C SER A 64 -1.12 9.40 -41.03
N ALA A 65 -2.29 9.88 -40.57
CA ALA A 65 -2.48 11.25 -40.13
C ALA A 65 -1.69 11.56 -38.84
N VAL A 66 -1.57 10.58 -37.94
CA VAL A 66 -0.76 10.69 -36.72
C VAL A 66 0.72 10.86 -37.07
N ARG A 67 1.25 10.01 -37.95
CA ARG A 67 2.66 10.06 -38.41
C ARG A 67 3.01 11.34 -39.14
N SER A 68 2.05 11.94 -39.84
CA SER A 68 2.26 13.17 -40.63
C SER A 68 2.06 14.45 -39.80
N ALA A 69 1.65 14.34 -38.53
CA ALA A 69 1.35 15.51 -37.71
C ALA A 69 2.62 16.30 -37.35
N PRO A 70 2.56 17.66 -37.30
CA PRO A 70 3.70 18.48 -36.97
C PRO A 70 4.36 18.11 -35.63
N GLY A 71 5.68 17.95 -35.64
CA GLY A 71 6.48 17.62 -34.46
C GLY A 71 6.51 16.14 -34.09
N VAL A 72 5.74 15.27 -34.74
CA VAL A 72 5.84 13.82 -34.57
C VAL A 72 7.14 13.31 -35.19
N VAL A 73 7.89 12.54 -34.41
CA VAL A 73 9.14 11.90 -34.82
C VAL A 73 8.90 10.44 -35.17
N ARG A 74 8.09 9.74 -34.37
CA ARG A 74 7.74 8.33 -34.57
C ARG A 74 6.39 8.01 -33.95
N VAL A 75 5.75 6.96 -34.44
CA VAL A 75 4.56 6.34 -33.83
C VAL A 75 4.89 4.88 -33.61
N LEU A 76 4.75 4.41 -32.37
CA LEU A 76 5.05 3.05 -31.92
C LEU A 76 3.77 2.21 -31.94
N THR A 77 3.83 1.00 -32.48
CA THR A 77 2.83 -0.06 -32.32
C THR A 77 3.47 -1.28 -31.66
N ALA A 78 2.71 -2.36 -31.43
CA ALA A 78 3.26 -3.62 -30.93
C ALA A 78 4.39 -4.19 -31.81
N GLU A 79 4.41 -3.88 -33.12
CA GLU A 79 5.46 -4.31 -34.06
C GLU A 79 6.79 -3.57 -33.85
N ASP A 80 6.76 -2.41 -33.21
CA ASP A 80 7.96 -1.62 -32.91
C ASP A 80 8.67 -2.07 -31.62
N VAL A 81 8.12 -3.05 -30.88
CA VAL A 81 8.74 -3.59 -29.66
C VAL A 81 9.89 -4.54 -30.06
N PRO A 82 11.17 -4.22 -29.74
CA PRO A 82 12.30 -5.04 -30.19
C PRO A 82 12.38 -6.44 -29.54
N GLY A 83 11.95 -6.55 -28.28
CA GLY A 83 11.88 -7.78 -27.50
C GLY A 83 10.46 -8.30 -27.36
N GLU A 84 10.03 -8.59 -26.14
CA GLU A 84 8.68 -9.11 -25.88
C GLU A 84 7.69 -7.99 -25.57
N ASN A 85 6.52 -8.01 -26.20
CA ASN A 85 5.41 -7.10 -25.91
C ASN A 85 4.61 -7.62 -24.70
N GLU A 86 5.22 -7.63 -23.51
CA GLU A 86 4.66 -8.22 -22.29
C GLU A 86 5.14 -7.47 -21.03
N ILE A 87 4.23 -7.13 -20.12
CA ILE A 87 4.52 -6.37 -18.89
C ILE A 87 3.83 -6.91 -17.62
N SER A 88 3.26 -8.12 -17.65
CA SER A 88 2.62 -8.77 -16.50
C SER A 88 3.62 -8.98 -15.35
N PRO A 89 3.35 -8.44 -14.15
CA PRO A 89 4.27 -8.50 -13.00
C PRO A 89 4.37 -9.91 -12.39
N VAL A 90 3.42 -10.79 -12.72
CA VAL A 90 3.38 -12.18 -12.25
C VAL A 90 3.79 -13.18 -13.34
N HIS A 91 4.28 -12.69 -14.49
CA HIS A 91 4.66 -13.50 -15.65
C HIS A 91 3.54 -14.44 -16.11
N ALA A 92 2.29 -13.99 -16.01
CA ALA A 92 1.14 -14.75 -16.51
C ALA A 92 1.02 -14.70 -18.04
N HIS A 93 1.84 -13.88 -18.70
CA HIS A 93 1.84 -13.66 -20.15
C HIS A 93 0.46 -13.23 -20.68
N ASP A 94 -0.17 -12.32 -19.95
CA ASP A 94 -1.55 -11.90 -20.16
C ASP A 94 -1.71 -10.38 -20.27
N GLU A 95 -0.60 -9.62 -20.28
CA GLU A 95 -0.61 -8.16 -20.29
C GLU A 95 0.37 -7.58 -21.31
N PRO A 96 -0.04 -7.47 -22.60
CA PRO A 96 0.73 -6.76 -23.59
C PRO A 96 0.90 -5.27 -23.28
N LEU A 97 2.10 -4.73 -23.54
CA LEU A 97 2.39 -3.30 -23.40
C LEU A 97 1.55 -2.45 -24.36
N LEU A 98 1.42 -2.89 -25.61
CA LEU A 98 0.56 -2.30 -26.64
C LEU A 98 -0.36 -3.39 -27.20
N ALA A 99 -1.66 -3.10 -27.27
CA ALA A 99 -2.65 -4.02 -27.80
C ALA A 99 -2.33 -4.44 -29.25
N THR A 100 -2.60 -5.71 -29.56
CA THR A 100 -2.38 -6.30 -30.89
C THR A 100 -3.70 -6.38 -31.66
N ASP A 101 -4.45 -7.44 -31.44
CA ASP A 101 -5.64 -7.86 -32.18
C ASP A 101 -6.94 -7.55 -31.43
N HIS A 102 -6.88 -7.47 -30.10
CA HIS A 102 -8.02 -7.18 -29.24
C HIS A 102 -7.72 -6.08 -28.23
N VAL A 103 -8.78 -5.38 -27.85
CA VAL A 103 -8.80 -4.50 -26.67
C VAL A 103 -9.78 -5.07 -25.65
N TYR A 104 -9.41 -5.00 -24.38
CA TYR A 104 -10.11 -5.61 -23.25
C TYR A 104 -10.54 -4.62 -22.18
N TYR A 105 -10.22 -3.34 -22.32
CA TYR A 105 -10.84 -2.28 -21.53
C TYR A 105 -10.76 -0.92 -22.22
N TRP A 106 -11.66 -0.01 -21.81
CA TRP A 106 -11.60 1.38 -22.25
C TRP A 106 -10.42 2.08 -21.58
N GLY A 107 -9.47 2.57 -22.39
CA GLY A 107 -8.21 3.11 -21.88
C GLY A 107 -6.98 2.22 -22.13
N GLN A 108 -7.13 1.06 -22.77
CA GLN A 108 -5.99 0.20 -23.10
C GLN A 108 -5.04 0.84 -24.11
N PRO A 109 -3.71 0.90 -23.86
CA PRO A 109 -2.75 1.38 -24.84
C PRO A 109 -2.72 0.50 -26.10
N MET A 110 -2.81 1.12 -27.28
CA MET A 110 -2.74 0.43 -28.58
C MET A 110 -1.53 0.88 -29.41
N PHE A 111 -1.16 2.15 -29.30
CA PHE A 111 0.01 2.74 -29.92
C PHE A 111 0.57 3.86 -29.03
N ALA A 112 1.73 4.42 -29.35
CA ALA A 112 2.26 5.60 -28.67
C ALA A 112 2.88 6.58 -29.67
N VAL A 113 2.70 7.89 -29.44
CA VAL A 113 3.27 8.95 -30.27
C VAL A 113 4.51 9.52 -29.60
N VAL A 114 5.61 9.55 -30.33
CA VAL A 114 6.87 10.15 -29.94
C VAL A 114 7.04 11.47 -30.71
N ALA A 115 7.11 12.59 -30.01
CA ALA A 115 7.17 13.93 -30.62
C ALA A 115 8.17 14.86 -29.94
N THR A 116 8.50 15.97 -30.61
CA THR A 116 9.41 17.01 -30.09
C THR A 116 8.85 17.83 -28.94
N SER A 117 7.54 17.72 -28.67
CA SER A 117 6.90 18.32 -27.49
C SER A 117 5.72 17.44 -27.04
N ARG A 118 5.43 17.47 -25.74
CA ARG A 118 4.25 16.78 -25.19
C ARG A 118 2.94 17.27 -25.83
N GLN A 119 2.84 18.55 -26.15
CA GLN A 119 1.65 19.13 -26.78
C GLN A 119 1.44 18.57 -28.19
N ALA A 120 2.50 18.48 -29.01
CA ALA A 120 2.42 17.91 -30.35
C ALA A 120 1.98 16.43 -30.30
N ALA A 121 2.57 15.64 -29.39
CA ALA A 121 2.17 14.24 -29.22
C ALA A 121 0.69 14.10 -28.82
N ARG A 122 0.20 14.90 -27.87
CA ARG A 122 -1.22 14.88 -27.44
C ARG A 122 -2.19 15.25 -28.57
N GLN A 123 -1.82 16.20 -29.41
CA GLN A 123 -2.64 16.58 -30.56
C GLN A 123 -2.65 15.47 -31.62
N ALA A 124 -1.49 14.89 -31.90
CA ALA A 124 -1.34 13.85 -32.92
C ALA A 124 -2.09 12.55 -32.57
N VAL A 125 -2.08 12.11 -31.30
CA VAL A 125 -2.82 10.90 -30.86
C VAL A 125 -4.30 10.93 -31.29
N ARG A 126 -4.92 12.11 -31.28
CA ARG A 126 -6.35 12.29 -31.62
C ARG A 126 -6.66 12.13 -33.11
N LEU A 127 -5.63 12.03 -33.96
CA LEU A 127 -5.79 11.88 -35.41
C LEU A 127 -5.88 10.41 -35.84
N ALA A 128 -5.69 9.46 -34.92
CA ALA A 128 -5.79 8.04 -35.21
C ALA A 128 -7.21 7.66 -35.62
N LYS A 129 -7.33 6.83 -36.67
CA LYS A 129 -8.60 6.24 -37.09
C LYS A 129 -8.53 4.74 -36.83
N ILE A 130 -9.41 4.25 -35.98
CA ILE A 130 -9.41 2.86 -35.52
C ILE A 130 -10.79 2.30 -35.75
N GLU A 131 -10.85 1.20 -36.49
CA GLU A 131 -12.07 0.45 -36.72
C GLU A 131 -12.11 -0.75 -35.78
N TYR A 132 -13.24 -0.88 -35.07
CA TYR A 132 -13.45 -1.94 -34.08
C TYR A 132 -14.62 -2.82 -34.49
N GLU A 133 -14.51 -4.11 -34.19
CA GLU A 133 -15.64 -5.03 -34.11
C GLU A 133 -15.93 -5.24 -32.61
N GLU A 134 -16.98 -4.58 -32.11
CA GLU A 134 -17.33 -4.60 -30.68
C GLU A 134 -17.83 -5.97 -30.23
N LYS A 135 -17.43 -6.34 -29.01
CA LYS A 135 -17.85 -7.57 -28.33
C LYS A 135 -18.58 -7.22 -27.03
N PRO A 136 -19.45 -8.11 -26.51
CA PRO A 136 -20.06 -7.90 -25.20
C PRO A 136 -18.99 -7.71 -24.12
N ALA A 137 -19.17 -6.68 -23.28
CA ALA A 137 -18.24 -6.36 -22.20
C ALA A 137 -18.82 -6.78 -20.84
N ILE A 138 -17.98 -7.39 -20.00
CA ILE A 138 -18.29 -7.76 -18.63
C ILE A 138 -17.71 -6.67 -17.71
N LEU A 139 -18.53 -5.94 -16.97
CA LEU A 139 -18.09 -4.70 -16.29
C LEU A 139 -18.08 -4.80 -14.76
N ASN A 140 -18.70 -5.81 -14.15
CA ASN A 140 -18.80 -5.94 -12.70
C ASN A 140 -18.88 -7.42 -12.25
N VAL A 141 -18.82 -7.64 -10.94
CA VAL A 141 -18.86 -8.98 -10.30
C VAL A 141 -20.11 -9.76 -10.69
N ALA A 142 -21.29 -9.13 -10.69
CA ALA A 142 -22.56 -9.81 -11.02
C ALA A 142 -22.56 -10.31 -12.48
N GLN A 143 -22.14 -9.46 -13.42
CA GLN A 143 -22.01 -9.82 -14.83
C GLN A 143 -20.95 -10.90 -15.05
N ALA A 144 -19.83 -10.85 -14.32
CA ALA A 144 -18.78 -11.87 -14.43
C ALA A 144 -19.30 -13.25 -13.96
N ARG A 145 -20.02 -13.29 -12.83
CA ARG A 145 -20.67 -14.51 -12.33
C ARG A 145 -21.72 -15.04 -13.31
N GLU A 146 -22.57 -14.17 -13.87
CA GLU A 146 -23.58 -14.56 -14.88
C GLU A 146 -22.94 -15.13 -16.16
N ALA A 147 -21.78 -14.58 -16.57
CA ALA A 147 -21.02 -15.03 -17.72
C ALA A 147 -20.16 -16.29 -17.46
N GLY A 148 -20.35 -16.97 -16.32
CA GLY A 148 -19.66 -18.23 -15.98
C GLY A 148 -18.46 -18.08 -15.05
N GLY A 149 -18.13 -16.87 -14.60
CA GLY A 149 -17.15 -16.61 -13.55
C GLY A 149 -15.69 -16.83 -13.97
N ASP A 150 -15.29 -16.37 -15.17
CA ASP A 150 -13.89 -16.45 -15.60
C ASP A 150 -12.95 -15.75 -14.61
N LEU A 151 -11.80 -16.37 -14.35
CA LEU A 151 -10.87 -15.95 -13.31
C LEU A 151 -9.53 -15.52 -13.93
N VAL A 152 -8.98 -14.41 -13.47
CA VAL A 152 -7.62 -13.98 -13.86
C VAL A 152 -6.53 -14.70 -13.07
N TRP A 153 -6.91 -15.38 -11.98
CA TRP A 153 -5.99 -16.10 -11.09
C TRP A 153 -6.66 -17.33 -10.49
N ARG A 154 -5.86 -18.25 -9.92
CA ARG A 154 -6.42 -19.41 -9.23
C ARG A 154 -7.26 -18.98 -8.00
N PRO A 155 -8.41 -19.62 -7.74
CA PRO A 155 -9.13 -19.41 -6.49
C PRO A 155 -8.41 -20.12 -5.33
N LEU A 156 -8.60 -19.61 -4.12
CA LEU A 156 -8.08 -20.15 -2.88
C LEU A 156 -9.21 -20.37 -1.86
N VAL A 157 -9.11 -21.47 -1.10
CA VAL A 157 -10.02 -21.82 -0.02
C VAL A 157 -9.23 -21.97 1.28
N MET A 158 -9.50 -21.11 2.27
CA MET A 158 -8.96 -21.24 3.63
C MET A 158 -10.04 -21.83 4.53
N LYS A 159 -9.71 -22.86 5.30
CA LYS A 159 -10.66 -23.50 6.22
C LYS A 159 -10.03 -24.05 7.48
N ARG A 160 -10.82 -24.05 8.55
CA ARG A 160 -10.54 -24.75 9.81
C ARG A 160 -11.86 -25.19 10.44
N GLY A 161 -11.87 -26.37 11.05
CA GLY A 161 -13.08 -26.90 11.68
C GLY A 161 -14.11 -27.39 10.67
N ASP A 162 -15.36 -27.52 11.13
CA ASP A 162 -16.51 -27.95 10.33
C ASP A 162 -17.57 -26.85 10.31
N VAL A 163 -17.47 -25.96 9.31
CA VAL A 163 -18.35 -24.79 9.19
C VAL A 163 -19.81 -25.19 8.99
N ASP A 164 -20.09 -26.30 8.29
CA ASP A 164 -21.45 -26.71 7.97
C ASP A 164 -22.12 -27.25 9.25
N ALA A 165 -21.40 -28.04 10.05
CA ALA A 165 -21.86 -28.47 11.37
C ALA A 165 -22.01 -27.31 12.37
N GLY A 166 -21.04 -26.40 12.41
CA GLY A 166 -21.07 -25.22 13.29
C GLY A 166 -22.23 -24.27 12.99
N LEU A 167 -22.52 -24.02 11.70
CA LEU A 167 -23.69 -23.24 11.28
C LEU A 167 -25.02 -23.93 11.61
N ALA A 168 -25.08 -25.26 11.50
CA ALA A 168 -26.28 -26.03 11.83
C ALA A 168 -26.56 -26.09 13.34
N ALA A 169 -25.51 -26.11 14.17
CA ALA A 169 -25.61 -26.17 15.62
C ALA A 169 -25.81 -24.80 16.28
N ALA A 170 -25.57 -23.69 15.55
CA ALA A 170 -25.66 -22.35 16.11
C ALA A 170 -27.11 -21.98 16.47
N PRO A 171 -27.38 -21.43 17.67
CA PRO A 171 -28.72 -21.06 18.10
C PRO A 171 -29.26 -19.85 17.31
N ARG A 172 -28.37 -19.00 16.79
CA ARG A 172 -28.68 -17.94 15.83
C ARG A 172 -27.83 -18.07 14.59
N ARG A 173 -28.42 -17.74 13.45
CA ARG A 173 -27.75 -17.69 12.15
C ARG A 173 -28.26 -16.49 11.37
N LEU A 174 -27.36 -15.83 10.66
CA LEU A 174 -27.72 -14.81 9.68
C LEU A 174 -26.86 -14.96 8.43
N SER A 175 -27.42 -14.53 7.30
CA SER A 175 -26.71 -14.42 6.04
C SER A 175 -26.93 -13.03 5.44
N GLY A 176 -25.96 -12.59 4.65
CA GLY A 176 -25.98 -11.28 4.03
C GLY A 176 -24.85 -11.11 3.03
N ASN A 177 -24.73 -9.89 2.52
CA ASN A 177 -23.61 -9.49 1.70
C ASN A 177 -23.21 -8.04 1.99
N ILE A 178 -22.02 -7.67 1.52
CA ILE A 178 -21.55 -6.29 1.51
C ILE A 178 -20.82 -6.02 0.20
N THR A 179 -21.11 -4.87 -0.41
CA THR A 179 -20.41 -4.34 -1.57
C THR A 179 -19.43 -3.26 -1.13
N MET A 180 -18.20 -3.35 -1.62
CA MET A 180 -17.14 -2.38 -1.40
C MET A 180 -16.61 -1.90 -2.74
N GLY A 181 -16.79 -0.61 -3.04
CA GLY A 181 -16.24 0.02 -4.22
C GLY A 181 -14.70 0.02 -4.23
N GLY A 182 -14.13 0.20 -5.42
CA GLY A 182 -12.69 0.33 -5.60
C GLY A 182 -12.18 1.71 -5.18
N GLN A 183 -10.91 1.99 -5.44
CA GLN A 183 -10.27 3.26 -5.09
C GLN A 183 -9.16 3.60 -6.09
N GLU A 184 -9.13 4.84 -6.57
CA GLU A 184 -8.05 5.41 -7.36
C GLU A 184 -6.94 5.92 -6.43
N HIS A 185 -5.67 5.67 -6.76
CA HIS A 185 -4.56 6.00 -5.86
C HIS A 185 -4.40 7.50 -5.68
N PHE A 186 -4.60 8.24 -6.77
CA PHE A 186 -4.50 9.69 -6.79
C PHE A 186 -3.19 10.21 -6.16
N TYR A 187 -2.07 9.51 -6.41
CA TYR A 187 -0.74 10.08 -6.14
C TYR A 187 -0.63 11.44 -6.83
N LEU A 188 -0.13 12.47 -6.15
CA LEU A 188 -0.15 13.84 -6.70
C LEU A 188 0.78 13.97 -7.91
N GLU A 189 1.97 13.38 -7.84
CA GLU A 189 2.81 13.14 -9.02
C GLU A 189 2.27 11.90 -9.75
N GLY A 190 1.82 12.05 -11.00
CA GLY A 190 1.34 10.94 -11.84
C GLY A 190 2.42 9.92 -12.23
N GLN A 191 2.09 8.98 -13.11
CA GLN A 191 3.07 8.10 -13.73
C GLN A 191 4.03 8.91 -14.62
N ALA A 192 5.32 8.74 -14.39
CA ALA A 192 6.37 9.43 -15.13
C ALA A 192 7.63 8.58 -15.24
N ALA A 193 8.24 8.59 -16.43
CA ALA A 193 9.53 7.98 -16.69
C ALA A 193 10.32 8.77 -17.74
N LEU A 194 11.64 8.81 -17.58
CA LEU A 194 12.62 9.34 -18.51
C LEU A 194 13.62 8.22 -18.84
N ALA A 195 13.76 7.89 -20.11
CA ALA A 195 14.75 6.93 -20.58
C ALA A 195 15.81 7.63 -21.44
N GLN A 196 17.07 7.23 -21.28
CA GLN A 196 18.19 7.77 -22.01
C GLN A 196 19.11 6.63 -22.48
N PRO A 197 19.39 6.52 -23.80
CA PRO A 197 20.30 5.52 -24.31
C PRO A 197 21.75 5.89 -23.93
N GLY A 198 22.55 4.87 -23.65
CA GLY A 198 23.99 4.95 -23.38
C GLY A 198 24.84 4.25 -24.44
N GLU A 199 26.09 3.96 -24.10
CA GLU A 199 27.01 3.26 -25.02
C GLU A 199 26.66 1.76 -25.09
N ALA A 200 26.99 1.12 -26.23
CA ALA A 200 26.89 -0.33 -26.38
C ALA A 200 25.54 -0.98 -25.98
N GLY A 201 24.42 -0.27 -26.19
CA GLY A 201 23.08 -0.76 -25.87
C GLY A 201 22.65 -0.53 -24.42
N GLU A 202 23.40 0.26 -23.65
CA GLU A 202 22.98 0.69 -22.31
C GLU A 202 21.69 1.53 -22.37
N MET A 203 20.86 1.39 -21.35
CA MET A 203 19.66 2.18 -21.14
C MET A 203 19.58 2.62 -19.69
N ARG A 204 19.57 3.94 -19.46
CA ARG A 204 19.32 4.51 -18.13
C ARG A 204 17.88 4.99 -18.04
N VAL A 205 17.19 4.58 -16.98
CA VAL A 205 15.78 4.91 -16.75
C VAL A 205 15.65 5.59 -15.40
N TRP A 206 15.06 6.78 -15.38
CA TRP A 206 14.54 7.40 -14.17
C TRP A 206 13.03 7.22 -14.18
N SER A 207 12.49 6.55 -13.18
CA SER A 207 11.06 6.23 -13.12
C SER A 207 10.48 6.56 -11.76
N SER A 208 9.27 7.09 -11.74
CA SER A 208 8.48 7.22 -10.53
C SER A 208 7.85 5.85 -10.20
N THR A 209 8.67 4.92 -9.70
CA THR A 209 8.30 3.51 -9.44
C THR A 209 8.64 3.06 -8.01
N GLN A 210 7.80 2.21 -7.43
CA GLN A 210 8.06 1.54 -6.16
C GLN A 210 8.96 0.31 -6.33
N HIS A 211 9.11 -0.21 -7.56
CA HIS A 211 9.83 -1.44 -7.86
C HIS A 211 10.86 -1.25 -8.98
N PRO A 212 12.00 -0.58 -8.71
CA PRO A 212 13.00 -0.28 -9.75
C PRO A 212 13.61 -1.53 -10.41
N SER A 213 13.70 -2.64 -9.68
CA SER A 213 14.21 -3.91 -10.24
C SER A 213 13.23 -4.57 -11.21
N GLU A 214 11.91 -4.49 -10.98
CA GLU A 214 10.92 -4.97 -11.94
C GLU A 214 10.88 -4.06 -13.18
N THR A 215 10.92 -2.74 -12.97
CA THR A 215 11.04 -1.78 -14.07
C THR A 215 12.30 -2.04 -14.90
N GLN A 216 13.44 -2.36 -14.28
CA GLN A 216 14.67 -2.77 -14.99
C GLN A 216 14.43 -4.04 -15.81
N HIS A 217 13.82 -5.06 -15.20
CA HIS A 217 13.54 -6.33 -15.85
C HIS A 217 12.64 -6.16 -17.08
N LEU A 218 11.52 -5.44 -16.96
CA LEU A 218 10.58 -5.26 -18.05
C LEU A 218 11.12 -4.34 -19.15
N VAL A 219 11.87 -3.29 -18.81
CA VAL A 219 12.57 -2.48 -19.82
C VAL A 219 13.59 -3.34 -20.58
N ALA A 220 14.33 -4.21 -19.89
CA ALA A 220 15.25 -5.14 -20.55
C ALA A 220 14.49 -6.13 -21.44
N CYS A 221 13.35 -6.65 -21.00
CA CYS A 221 12.49 -7.56 -21.74
C CYS A 221 11.97 -6.94 -23.04
N VAL A 222 11.35 -5.76 -22.99
CA VAL A 222 10.79 -5.09 -24.18
C VAL A 222 11.87 -4.63 -25.16
N LEU A 223 13.10 -4.39 -24.69
CA LEU A 223 14.24 -4.04 -25.55
C LEU A 223 15.00 -5.28 -26.07
N GLY A 224 14.68 -6.49 -25.61
CA GLY A 224 15.42 -7.70 -25.95
C GLY A 224 16.88 -7.69 -25.45
N ARG A 225 17.11 -7.13 -24.25
CA ARG A 225 18.44 -6.92 -23.65
C ARG A 225 18.61 -7.68 -22.33
N PRO A 226 19.85 -8.03 -21.97
CA PRO A 226 20.14 -8.52 -20.63
C PRO A 226 20.04 -7.39 -19.59
N HIS A 227 19.63 -7.74 -18.36
CA HIS A 227 19.33 -6.74 -17.31
C HIS A 227 20.51 -5.82 -16.95
N HIS A 228 21.75 -6.31 -17.11
CA HIS A 228 22.95 -5.53 -16.77
C HIS A 228 23.20 -4.34 -17.71
N LEU A 229 22.50 -4.25 -18.84
CA LEU A 229 22.54 -3.07 -19.73
C LEU A 229 21.47 -2.03 -19.35
N VAL A 230 20.57 -2.35 -18.42
CA VAL A 230 19.50 -1.44 -18.00
C VAL A 230 19.75 -1.02 -16.56
N THR A 231 19.73 0.28 -16.28
CA THR A 231 19.81 0.81 -14.90
C THR A 231 18.61 1.68 -14.60
N THR A 232 17.85 1.31 -13.57
CA THR A 232 16.71 2.11 -13.09
C THR A 232 17.13 2.89 -11.85
N GLU A 233 16.80 4.17 -11.80
CA GLU A 233 17.07 5.07 -10.67
C GLU A 233 15.79 5.79 -10.21
N VAL A 234 15.60 5.83 -8.89
CA VAL A 234 14.45 6.46 -8.23
C VAL A 234 14.95 7.27 -7.05
N ARG A 235 14.82 8.61 -7.11
CA ARG A 235 15.16 9.46 -5.95
C ARG A 235 14.00 9.59 -4.97
N ARG A 236 12.80 9.82 -5.48
CA ARG A 236 11.56 10.01 -4.70
C ARG A 236 10.34 9.91 -5.62
N MET A 237 9.17 9.72 -5.02
CA MET A 237 7.86 9.81 -5.66
C MET A 237 6.94 10.78 -4.93
N GLY A 238 6.07 11.48 -5.65
CA GLY A 238 4.98 12.30 -5.11
C GLY A 238 3.76 11.45 -4.76
N GLY A 239 3.97 10.43 -3.93
CA GLY A 239 3.01 9.38 -3.62
C GLY A 239 3.09 8.18 -4.58
N GLY A 240 2.68 7.01 -4.09
CA GLY A 240 2.61 5.77 -4.88
C GLY A 240 1.48 4.86 -4.40
N PHE A 241 1.43 4.56 -3.11
CA PHE A 241 0.31 3.87 -2.45
C PHE A 241 -0.04 2.49 -3.04
N GLY A 242 0.90 1.82 -3.72
CA GLY A 242 0.69 0.56 -4.45
C GLY A 242 0.51 0.78 -5.95
N GLY A 243 -0.06 1.90 -6.37
CA GLY A 243 -0.30 2.21 -7.79
C GLY A 243 0.96 2.49 -8.60
N LYS A 244 2.14 2.45 -7.98
CA LYS A 244 3.44 2.51 -8.65
C LYS A 244 4.28 1.26 -8.39
N GLU A 245 3.67 0.19 -7.87
CA GLU A 245 4.31 -1.12 -7.73
C GLU A 245 4.60 -1.72 -9.09
N THR A 246 3.59 -1.80 -9.97
CA THR A 246 3.69 -2.41 -11.31
C THR A 246 3.29 -1.44 -12.44
N GLN A 247 2.34 -0.52 -12.17
CA GLN A 247 1.76 0.35 -13.20
C GLN A 247 2.75 1.35 -13.81
N ALA A 248 3.86 1.62 -13.11
CA ALA A 248 4.93 2.49 -13.61
C ALA A 248 5.70 1.87 -14.80
N ASN A 249 5.58 0.55 -15.01
CA ASN A 249 6.33 -0.18 -16.02
C ASN A 249 5.93 0.22 -17.44
N ALA A 250 4.64 0.43 -17.72
CA ALA A 250 4.20 0.85 -19.05
C ALA A 250 4.83 2.18 -19.49
N ALA A 251 4.88 3.17 -18.59
CA ALA A 251 5.52 4.46 -18.88
C ALA A 251 7.04 4.32 -19.11
N ALA A 252 7.72 3.50 -18.30
CA ALA A 252 9.14 3.24 -18.43
C ALA A 252 9.49 2.49 -19.73
N CYS A 253 8.73 1.44 -20.07
CA CYS A 253 8.93 0.65 -21.27
C CYS A 253 8.71 1.48 -22.55
N LEU A 254 7.62 2.25 -22.63
CA LEU A 254 7.35 3.10 -23.80
C LEU A 254 8.40 4.22 -23.97
N ALA A 255 8.84 4.83 -22.87
CA ALA A 255 9.96 5.77 -22.91
C ALA A 255 11.25 5.10 -23.39
N ALA A 256 11.56 3.89 -22.89
CA ALA A 256 12.76 3.16 -23.28
C ALA A 256 12.76 2.73 -24.75
N ILE A 257 11.64 2.21 -25.28
CA ILE A 257 11.49 1.85 -26.70
C ILE A 257 11.63 3.11 -27.58
N ALA A 258 10.98 4.21 -27.20
CA ALA A 258 11.11 5.47 -27.93
C ALA A 258 12.57 5.96 -27.96
N ALA A 259 13.26 5.87 -26.82
CA ALA A 259 14.65 6.27 -26.69
C ALA A 259 15.58 5.39 -27.53
N ASP A 260 15.35 4.08 -27.51
CA ASP A 260 16.16 3.10 -28.23
C ASP A 260 16.06 3.28 -29.75
N LEU A 261 14.84 3.39 -30.26
CA LEU A 261 14.59 3.48 -31.69
C LEU A 261 15.01 4.83 -32.30
N THR A 262 15.10 5.89 -31.50
CA THR A 262 15.44 7.25 -31.96
C THR A 262 16.87 7.67 -31.65
N GLY A 263 17.54 6.99 -30.71
CA GLY A 263 18.84 7.41 -30.20
C GLY A 263 18.80 8.71 -29.38
N GLN A 264 17.61 9.22 -29.04
CA GLN A 264 17.40 10.43 -28.24
C GLN A 264 16.80 10.05 -26.90
N ALA A 265 17.02 10.85 -25.85
CA ALA A 265 16.30 10.64 -24.60
C ALA A 265 14.78 10.82 -24.83
N ALA A 266 13.95 10.06 -24.13
CA ALA A 266 12.50 10.14 -24.25
C ALA A 266 11.83 10.15 -22.87
N LYS A 267 10.85 11.04 -22.68
CA LYS A 267 10.09 11.19 -21.44
C LYS A 267 8.60 10.88 -21.67
N MET A 268 8.05 10.03 -20.82
CA MET A 268 6.60 9.82 -20.71
C MET A 268 6.13 10.39 -19.39
N ARG A 269 5.11 11.25 -19.45
CA ARG A 269 4.37 11.74 -18.29
C ARG A 269 2.89 11.70 -18.61
N LEU A 270 2.17 10.84 -17.91
CA LEU A 270 0.72 10.74 -18.09
C LEU A 270 0.03 12.03 -17.64
N ASP A 271 -0.98 12.40 -18.40
CA ASP A 271 -1.98 13.37 -17.95
C ASP A 271 -2.85 12.74 -16.87
N ARG A 272 -3.49 13.53 -16.00
CA ARG A 272 -4.33 12.95 -14.93
C ARG A 272 -5.44 12.06 -15.49
N ASP A 273 -6.08 12.51 -16.57
CA ASP A 273 -7.12 11.76 -17.26
C ASP A 273 -6.58 10.42 -17.81
N ASP A 274 -5.44 10.48 -18.50
CA ASP A 274 -4.80 9.30 -19.09
C ASP A 274 -4.33 8.32 -18.00
N ASP A 275 -3.79 8.84 -16.89
CA ASP A 275 -3.37 8.08 -15.70
C ASP A 275 -4.56 7.27 -15.16
N MET A 276 -5.65 7.94 -14.78
CA MET A 276 -6.85 7.29 -14.21
C MET A 276 -7.57 6.36 -15.20
N MET A 277 -7.46 6.60 -16.51
CA MET A 277 -8.03 5.71 -17.54
C MET A 277 -7.17 4.49 -17.83
N MET A 278 -5.85 4.62 -17.72
CA MET A 278 -4.89 3.57 -18.09
C MET A 278 -4.55 2.65 -16.93
N THR A 279 -4.33 3.19 -15.73
CA THR A 279 -3.82 2.42 -14.58
C THR A 279 -4.92 1.72 -13.80
N GLY A 280 -4.51 0.64 -13.12
CA GLY A 280 -5.32 -0.10 -12.16
C GLY A 280 -5.75 0.70 -10.95
N LYS A 281 -6.75 0.17 -10.24
CA LYS A 281 -7.32 0.71 -9.00
C LYS A 281 -7.26 -0.35 -7.90
N ARG A 282 -7.68 0.00 -6.68
CA ARG A 282 -8.01 -1.01 -5.66
C ARG A 282 -9.16 -1.88 -6.17
N HIS A 283 -9.04 -3.20 -5.99
CA HIS A 283 -10.10 -4.16 -6.22
C HIS A 283 -11.37 -3.83 -5.43
N ASP A 284 -12.48 -3.62 -6.13
CA ASP A 284 -13.82 -3.71 -5.55
C ASP A 284 -14.19 -5.16 -5.25
N PHE A 285 -14.96 -5.34 -4.18
CA PHE A 285 -15.39 -6.64 -3.68
C PHE A 285 -16.90 -6.69 -3.47
N VAL A 286 -17.48 -7.85 -3.77
CA VAL A 286 -18.76 -8.30 -3.21
C VAL A 286 -18.45 -9.48 -2.31
N VAL A 287 -18.85 -9.40 -1.04
CA VAL A 287 -18.61 -10.48 -0.07
C VAL A 287 -19.93 -11.03 0.41
N ASP A 288 -20.18 -12.29 0.07
CA ASP A 288 -21.33 -13.05 0.57
C ASP A 288 -20.90 -13.78 1.86
N TYR A 289 -21.70 -13.73 2.92
CA TYR A 289 -21.38 -14.37 4.20
C TYR A 289 -22.58 -15.07 4.87
N ASP A 290 -22.24 -16.06 5.68
CA ASP A 290 -23.12 -16.78 6.58
C ASP A 290 -22.43 -16.95 7.93
N VAL A 291 -23.10 -16.62 9.03
CA VAL A 291 -22.53 -16.66 10.37
C VAL A 291 -23.49 -17.28 11.37
N GLY A 292 -22.97 -18.20 12.18
CA GLY A 292 -23.64 -18.83 13.31
C GLY A 292 -23.04 -18.34 14.63
N PHE A 293 -23.90 -17.96 15.58
CA PHE A 293 -23.48 -17.33 16.84
C PHE A 293 -24.47 -17.59 18.00
N THR A 294 -24.02 -17.33 19.23
CA THR A 294 -24.82 -17.48 20.46
C THR A 294 -25.68 -16.25 20.75
N ASP A 295 -26.66 -16.36 21.65
CA ASP A 295 -27.42 -15.20 22.16
C ASP A 295 -26.53 -14.14 22.81
N ASP A 296 -25.38 -14.56 23.36
CA ASP A 296 -24.39 -13.67 23.97
C ASP A 296 -23.41 -13.06 22.95
N GLY A 297 -23.54 -13.39 21.66
CA GLY A 297 -22.72 -12.86 20.59
C GLY A 297 -21.36 -13.57 20.38
N ASP A 298 -21.17 -14.77 20.92
CA ASP A 298 -20.00 -15.59 20.57
C ASP A 298 -20.20 -16.22 19.19
N ILE A 299 -19.24 -16.00 18.29
CA ILE A 299 -19.26 -16.57 16.95
C ILE A 299 -18.79 -18.03 17.02
N LEU A 300 -19.55 -18.91 16.39
CA LEU A 300 -19.30 -20.35 16.34
C LEU A 300 -18.79 -20.76 14.96
N ALA A 301 -19.42 -20.25 13.89
CA ALA A 301 -19.07 -20.58 12.52
C ALA A 301 -19.20 -19.39 11.58
N VAL A 302 -18.28 -19.27 10.62
CA VAL A 302 -18.31 -18.24 9.56
C VAL A 302 -17.97 -18.85 8.20
N ASP A 303 -18.84 -18.66 7.22
CA ASP A 303 -18.59 -18.98 5.81
C ASP A 303 -18.61 -17.70 4.98
N MET A 304 -17.57 -17.43 4.17
CA MET A 304 -17.51 -16.26 3.30
C MET A 304 -17.04 -16.60 1.88
N VAL A 305 -17.59 -15.89 0.89
CA VAL A 305 -17.10 -15.84 -0.49
C VAL A 305 -16.72 -14.40 -0.80
N LEU A 306 -15.43 -14.17 -1.06
CA LEU A 306 -14.88 -12.86 -1.38
C LEU A 306 -14.66 -12.77 -2.89
N ALA A 307 -15.62 -12.19 -3.61
CA ALA A 307 -15.54 -11.99 -5.04
C ALA A 307 -14.95 -10.62 -5.36
N ALA A 308 -13.80 -10.63 -6.02
CA ALA A 308 -13.07 -9.44 -6.41
C ALA A 308 -13.25 -9.18 -7.90
N ARG A 309 -13.50 -7.92 -8.27
CA ARG A 309 -13.32 -7.49 -9.65
C ARG A 309 -11.85 -7.21 -9.89
N CYS A 310 -11.22 -8.01 -10.75
CA CYS A 310 -9.79 -7.92 -11.00
C CYS A 310 -9.42 -7.09 -12.24
N GLY A 311 -10.38 -6.82 -13.12
CA GLY A 311 -10.08 -6.20 -14.41
C GLY A 311 -9.67 -7.23 -15.46
N TRP A 312 -8.98 -6.78 -16.49
CA TRP A 312 -8.78 -7.58 -17.71
C TRP A 312 -7.59 -8.54 -17.67
N SER A 313 -6.58 -8.28 -16.84
CA SER A 313 -5.38 -9.11 -16.66
C SER A 313 -5.20 -9.48 -15.18
N ALA A 314 -4.21 -10.33 -14.88
CA ALA A 314 -3.91 -10.76 -13.52
C ALA A 314 -3.33 -9.64 -12.66
N ASP A 315 -2.37 -8.86 -13.17
CA ASP A 315 -1.51 -7.95 -12.38
C ASP A 315 -1.16 -8.58 -11.02
N LEU A 316 -1.49 -7.94 -9.90
CA LEU A 316 -1.29 -8.42 -8.54
C LEU A 316 -2.58 -8.96 -7.90
N SER A 317 -3.61 -9.25 -8.69
CA SER A 317 -4.92 -9.71 -8.23
C SER A 317 -4.84 -10.97 -7.37
N GLY A 318 -4.01 -11.94 -7.74
CA GLY A 318 -3.83 -13.16 -6.97
C GLY A 318 -3.38 -12.88 -5.53
N PRO A 319 -2.19 -12.31 -5.33
CA PRO A 319 -1.71 -11.93 -4.01
C PRO A 319 -2.63 -10.98 -3.23
N VAL A 320 -3.35 -10.06 -3.88
CA VAL A 320 -4.34 -9.17 -3.24
C VAL A 320 -5.50 -9.97 -2.66
N VAL A 321 -6.07 -10.87 -3.44
CA VAL A 321 -7.22 -11.68 -3.03
C VAL A 321 -6.82 -12.70 -1.96
N ASP A 322 -5.62 -13.30 -2.05
CA ASP A 322 -5.06 -14.13 -0.98
C ASP A 322 -4.97 -13.34 0.34
N ARG A 323 -4.50 -12.08 0.29
CA ARG A 323 -4.43 -11.22 1.47
C ARG A 323 -5.79 -10.82 2.02
N ALA A 324 -6.81 -10.65 1.18
CA ALA A 324 -8.17 -10.45 1.65
C ALA A 324 -8.66 -11.63 2.51
N LEU A 325 -8.40 -12.87 2.07
CA LEU A 325 -8.71 -14.07 2.87
C LEU A 325 -7.92 -14.14 4.18
N PHE A 326 -6.62 -13.79 4.15
CA PHE A 326 -5.76 -13.76 5.34
C PHE A 326 -6.20 -12.75 6.42
N HIS A 327 -7.09 -11.82 6.09
CA HIS A 327 -7.57 -10.77 7.00
C HIS A 327 -9.10 -10.75 7.14
N ALA A 328 -9.82 -11.69 6.54
CA ALA A 328 -11.27 -11.86 6.72
C ALA A 328 -11.65 -12.34 8.13
N ASP A 329 -10.66 -12.68 8.96
CA ASP A 329 -10.79 -12.88 10.40
C ASP A 329 -10.65 -11.57 11.21
N ASN A 330 -10.04 -10.51 10.64
CA ASN A 330 -9.55 -9.34 11.37
C ASN A 330 -8.95 -9.74 12.74
N ALA A 331 -9.45 -9.21 13.85
CA ALA A 331 -8.96 -9.53 15.20
C ALA A 331 -9.69 -10.71 15.87
N TYR A 332 -10.58 -11.41 15.16
CA TYR A 332 -11.55 -12.35 15.73
C TYR A 332 -11.19 -13.81 15.48
N PHE A 333 -11.34 -14.64 16.51
CA PHE A 333 -11.23 -16.08 16.41
C PHE A 333 -12.60 -16.69 16.05
N TYR A 334 -12.70 -17.30 14.87
CA TYR A 334 -13.89 -18.04 14.42
C TYR A 334 -13.68 -19.55 14.54
N PRO A 335 -14.30 -20.26 15.50
CA PRO A 335 -14.01 -21.68 15.77
C PRO A 335 -14.02 -22.55 14.51
N ASP A 336 -15.14 -22.54 13.79
CA ASP A 336 -15.30 -23.14 12.48
C ASP A 336 -15.35 -22.05 11.39
N VAL A 337 -14.56 -22.20 10.34
CA VAL A 337 -14.40 -21.13 9.35
C VAL A 337 -14.08 -21.68 7.96
N ARG A 338 -14.68 -21.07 6.95
CA ARG A 338 -14.39 -21.31 5.53
C ARG A 338 -14.45 -19.99 4.76
N PHE A 339 -13.34 -19.61 4.13
CA PHE A 339 -13.25 -18.45 3.26
C PHE A 339 -12.85 -18.89 1.86
N ARG A 340 -13.51 -18.34 0.84
CA ARG A 340 -13.26 -18.63 -0.57
C ARG A 340 -13.06 -17.35 -1.34
N SER A 341 -12.23 -17.40 -2.37
CA SER A 341 -11.97 -16.26 -3.26
C SER A 341 -12.46 -16.50 -4.68
N GLU A 342 -12.92 -15.43 -5.32
CA GLU A 342 -13.26 -15.39 -6.75
C GLU A 342 -12.55 -14.17 -7.40
N PRO A 343 -11.33 -14.33 -7.95
CA PRO A 343 -10.61 -13.26 -8.66
C PRO A 343 -11.14 -13.09 -10.10
N LEU A 344 -12.28 -12.41 -10.26
CA LEU A 344 -13.07 -12.39 -11.49
C LEU A 344 -12.50 -11.45 -12.56
N ARG A 345 -12.41 -11.96 -13.81
CA ARG A 345 -12.06 -11.18 -15.00
C ARG A 345 -13.20 -10.25 -15.40
N THR A 346 -12.87 -9.01 -15.72
CA THR A 346 -13.80 -8.02 -16.29
C THR A 346 -13.11 -7.17 -17.36
N ASN A 347 -13.89 -6.59 -18.27
CA ASN A 347 -13.41 -5.71 -19.33
C ASN A 347 -13.17 -4.27 -18.87
N THR A 348 -12.41 -4.11 -17.78
CA THR A 348 -12.06 -2.82 -17.18
C THR A 348 -10.58 -2.77 -16.77
N GLN A 349 -10.10 -1.63 -16.27
CA GLN A 349 -8.71 -1.45 -15.83
C GLN A 349 -8.25 -2.65 -14.97
N SER A 350 -7.04 -3.14 -15.20
CA SER A 350 -6.46 -4.24 -14.41
C SER A 350 -6.20 -3.74 -13.00
N ASN A 351 -7.00 -4.16 -12.03
CA ASN A 351 -6.88 -3.69 -10.66
C ASN A 351 -5.57 -4.19 -10.04
N THR A 352 -4.95 -3.35 -9.22
CA THR A 352 -3.56 -3.48 -8.80
C THR A 352 -3.40 -3.30 -7.30
N ALA A 353 -2.14 -3.32 -6.83
CA ALA A 353 -1.78 -3.00 -5.47
C ALA A 353 -2.35 -1.64 -5.05
N TYR A 354 -2.98 -1.58 -3.87
CA TYR A 354 -3.30 -0.35 -3.16
C TYR A 354 -2.96 -0.58 -1.69
N ARG A 355 -2.45 0.43 -0.96
CA ARG A 355 -2.23 0.43 0.50
C ARG A 355 -3.22 -0.47 1.28
N GLY A 356 -2.71 -1.55 1.86
CA GLY A 356 -3.49 -2.58 2.57
C GLY A 356 -3.68 -3.87 1.77
N PHE A 357 -3.63 -3.78 0.44
CA PHE A 357 -3.42 -4.88 -0.49
C PHE A 357 -4.46 -6.02 -0.36
N GLY A 358 -5.75 -5.69 -0.31
CA GLY A 358 -6.84 -6.67 -0.11
C GLY A 358 -7.21 -6.90 1.36
N GLY A 359 -6.26 -6.69 2.29
CA GLY A 359 -6.51 -6.75 3.72
C GLY A 359 -7.68 -5.89 4.21
N PRO A 360 -7.80 -4.61 3.79
CA PRO A 360 -8.93 -3.76 4.13
C PRO A 360 -10.29 -4.35 3.72
N GLN A 361 -10.38 -4.96 2.53
CA GLN A 361 -11.64 -5.57 2.05
C GLN A 361 -12.05 -6.77 2.91
N GLY A 362 -11.10 -7.63 3.28
CA GLY A 362 -11.35 -8.72 4.24
C GLY A 362 -11.79 -8.20 5.62
N ILE A 363 -11.15 -7.15 6.12
CA ILE A 363 -11.47 -6.54 7.42
C ILE A 363 -12.86 -5.89 7.41
N VAL A 364 -13.23 -5.16 6.35
CA VAL A 364 -14.58 -4.60 6.22
C VAL A 364 -15.65 -5.69 6.25
N ALA A 365 -15.41 -6.83 5.60
CA ALA A 365 -16.33 -7.97 5.66
C ALA A 365 -16.44 -8.57 7.06
N ALA A 366 -15.31 -8.76 7.77
CA ALA A 366 -15.30 -9.20 9.16
C ALA A 366 -16.08 -8.22 10.06
N GLU A 367 -15.86 -6.92 9.90
CA GLU A 367 -16.53 -5.88 10.69
C GLU A 367 -18.03 -5.78 10.38
N ARG A 368 -18.47 -6.02 9.14
CA ARG A 368 -19.90 -6.16 8.78
C ARG A 368 -20.55 -7.32 9.53
N VAL A 369 -19.88 -8.48 9.61
CA VAL A 369 -20.39 -9.63 10.37
C VAL A 369 -20.53 -9.29 11.84
N ILE A 370 -19.52 -8.69 12.45
CA ILE A 370 -19.58 -8.25 13.86
C ILE A 370 -20.73 -7.27 14.10
N GLU A 371 -20.90 -6.31 13.20
CA GLU A 371 -21.98 -5.31 13.30
C GLU A 371 -23.35 -5.99 13.27
N GLU A 372 -23.60 -6.90 12.32
CA GLU A 372 -24.88 -7.60 12.25
C GLU A 372 -25.13 -8.52 13.44
N VAL A 373 -24.11 -9.21 13.96
CA VAL A 373 -24.24 -10.00 15.20
C VAL A 373 -24.61 -9.11 16.39
N ALA A 374 -24.02 -7.92 16.50
CA ALA A 374 -24.35 -6.97 17.55
C ALA A 374 -25.80 -6.48 17.46
N PHE A 375 -26.27 -6.12 16.26
CA PHE A 375 -27.68 -5.75 16.05
C PHE A 375 -28.64 -6.91 16.33
N ALA A 376 -28.32 -8.12 15.85
CA ALA A 376 -29.17 -9.29 16.05
C ALA A 376 -29.32 -9.65 17.54
N THR A 377 -28.26 -9.50 18.33
CA THR A 377 -28.25 -9.79 19.78
C THR A 377 -28.72 -8.61 20.65
N GLY A 378 -28.73 -7.39 20.10
CA GLY A 378 -29.00 -6.16 20.85
C GLY A 378 -27.84 -5.74 21.76
N LEU A 379 -26.65 -6.34 21.59
CA LEU A 379 -25.46 -6.03 22.36
C LEU A 379 -24.73 -4.80 21.79
N ASP A 380 -23.91 -4.16 22.63
CA ASP A 380 -22.96 -3.18 22.14
C ASP A 380 -21.96 -3.84 21.18
N PRO A 381 -21.68 -3.28 19.99
CA PRO A 381 -20.68 -3.83 19.08
C PRO A 381 -19.31 -4.04 19.72
N VAL A 382 -18.87 -3.16 20.62
CA VAL A 382 -17.61 -3.33 21.37
C VAL A 382 -17.64 -4.58 22.25
N THR A 383 -18.79 -4.90 22.86
CA THR A 383 -18.97 -6.13 23.64
C THR A 383 -18.80 -7.36 22.75
N VAL A 384 -19.47 -7.40 21.59
CA VAL A 384 -19.35 -8.52 20.64
C VAL A 384 -17.90 -8.70 20.19
N ARG A 385 -17.19 -7.61 19.88
CA ARG A 385 -15.77 -7.65 19.54
C ARG A 385 -14.92 -8.26 20.65
N LEU A 386 -15.07 -7.75 21.88
CA LEU A 386 -14.33 -8.22 23.04
C LEU A 386 -14.58 -9.70 23.34
N ARG A 387 -15.73 -10.27 22.99
CA ARG A 387 -15.98 -11.70 23.17
C ARG A 387 -15.27 -12.59 22.15
N ASN A 388 -14.99 -12.05 20.97
CA ASN A 388 -14.53 -12.82 19.83
C ASN A 388 -13.03 -12.64 19.53
N PHE A 389 -12.30 -11.77 20.22
CA PHE A 389 -10.86 -11.58 19.97
C PHE A 389 -10.02 -12.85 20.13
N TYR A 390 -8.95 -12.93 19.32
CA TYR A 390 -7.88 -13.91 19.49
C TYR A 390 -7.25 -13.84 20.89
N GLY A 391 -7.03 -15.00 21.49
CA GLY A 391 -6.14 -15.17 22.64
C GLY A 391 -4.70 -15.43 22.21
N THR A 392 -3.81 -15.67 23.18
CA THR A 392 -2.40 -16.06 22.94
C THR A 392 -2.10 -17.51 23.36
N THR A 393 -2.89 -18.09 24.26
CA THR A 393 -2.75 -19.48 24.74
C THR A 393 -3.77 -20.43 24.13
N ASP A 394 -5.01 -19.99 24.02
CA ASP A 394 -6.16 -20.65 23.44
C ASP A 394 -6.84 -19.69 22.47
N ARG A 395 -7.70 -20.20 21.58
CA ARG A 395 -8.40 -19.39 20.57
C ARG A 395 -7.42 -18.51 19.77
N ASN A 396 -6.28 -19.08 19.37
CA ASN A 396 -5.11 -18.35 18.87
C ASN A 396 -4.59 -18.88 17.52
N ILE A 397 -5.29 -19.80 16.86
CA ILE A 397 -4.92 -20.28 15.52
C ILE A 397 -5.75 -19.49 14.51
N THR A 398 -5.18 -19.05 13.38
CA THR A 398 -5.91 -18.35 12.31
C THR A 398 -6.60 -19.34 11.34
N PRO A 399 -7.47 -18.88 10.42
CA PRO A 399 -8.05 -19.75 9.37
C PRO A 399 -6.99 -20.41 8.46
N TYR A 400 -5.82 -19.79 8.35
CA TYR A 400 -4.66 -20.26 7.59
C TYR A 400 -3.62 -20.97 8.46
N HIS A 401 -3.98 -21.37 9.69
CA HIS A 401 -3.16 -22.23 10.56
C HIS A 401 -1.84 -21.58 11.02
N MET A 402 -1.80 -20.26 11.12
CA MET A 402 -0.75 -19.54 11.85
C MET A 402 -1.18 -19.37 13.31
N THR A 403 -0.29 -19.63 14.25
CA THR A 403 -0.51 -19.28 15.66
C THR A 403 -0.30 -17.78 15.85
N VAL A 404 -1.24 -17.14 16.55
CA VAL A 404 -1.18 -15.75 17.01
C VAL A 404 -0.56 -15.75 18.41
N GLU A 405 0.69 -15.31 18.50
CA GLU A 405 1.50 -15.35 19.73
C GLU A 405 1.49 -13.99 20.47
N ASP A 406 1.04 -12.93 19.77
CA ASP A 406 1.22 -11.53 20.14
C ASP A 406 -0.10 -10.73 20.15
N SER A 407 -1.26 -11.41 20.27
CA SER A 407 -2.55 -10.73 20.31
C SER A 407 -2.64 -9.76 21.49
N ILE A 408 -2.80 -8.47 21.18
CA ILE A 408 -3.03 -7.37 22.14
C ILE A 408 -4.32 -6.60 21.85
N SER A 409 -5.22 -7.20 21.05
CA SER A 409 -6.43 -6.52 20.55
C SER A 409 -7.39 -6.15 21.69
N ARG A 410 -7.49 -7.01 22.71
CA ARG A 410 -8.34 -6.76 23.89
C ARG A 410 -7.83 -5.56 24.66
N GLU A 411 -6.54 -5.54 24.95
CA GLU A 411 -5.84 -4.53 25.73
C GLU A 411 -5.95 -3.15 25.07
N ILE A 412 -5.64 -3.07 23.77
CA ILE A 412 -5.73 -1.82 23.01
C ILE A 412 -7.16 -1.29 22.97
N VAL A 413 -8.14 -2.15 22.68
CA VAL A 413 -9.55 -1.72 22.59
C VAL A 413 -10.07 -1.28 23.96
N THR A 414 -9.80 -2.04 25.03
CA THR A 414 -10.20 -1.65 26.39
C THR A 414 -9.58 -0.33 26.81
N GLU A 415 -8.30 -0.11 26.51
CA GLU A 415 -7.63 1.15 26.83
C GLU A 415 -8.20 2.32 26.02
N LEU A 416 -8.45 2.15 24.71
CA LEU A 416 -9.03 3.20 23.87
C LEU A 416 -10.46 3.55 24.33
N VAL A 417 -11.30 2.57 24.65
CA VAL A 417 -12.66 2.77 25.21
C VAL A 417 -12.63 3.71 26.42
N ARG A 418 -11.63 3.52 27.30
CA ARG A 418 -11.42 4.36 28.48
C ARG A 418 -10.89 5.75 28.11
N ARG A 419 -9.88 5.84 27.24
CA ARG A 419 -9.24 7.11 26.86
C ARG A 419 -10.15 8.04 26.07
N CYS A 420 -11.04 7.51 25.24
CA CYS A 420 -11.91 8.30 24.39
C CYS A 420 -13.29 8.59 24.99
N ASP A 421 -13.54 8.20 26.26
CA ASP A 421 -14.83 8.32 26.95
C ASP A 421 -16.00 7.69 26.18
N TYR A 422 -15.78 6.51 25.57
CA TYR A 422 -16.74 5.89 24.62
C TYR A 422 -18.16 5.77 25.19
N ALA A 423 -18.31 5.21 26.40
CA ALA A 423 -19.63 4.98 26.99
C ALA A 423 -20.41 6.30 27.22
N LYS A 424 -19.74 7.30 27.79
CA LYS A 424 -20.31 8.63 28.03
C LYS A 424 -20.75 9.29 26.72
N ARG A 425 -19.87 9.31 25.71
CA ARG A 425 -20.19 9.89 24.40
C ARG A 425 -21.32 9.17 23.70
N LYS A 426 -21.35 7.84 23.80
CA LYS A 426 -22.44 7.03 23.27
C LYS A 426 -23.78 7.43 23.90
N GLU A 427 -23.85 7.54 25.22
CA GLU A 427 -25.06 8.00 25.92
C GLU A 427 -25.50 9.41 25.48
N GLU A 428 -24.57 10.35 25.37
CA GLU A 428 -24.81 11.71 24.89
C GLU A 428 -25.37 11.71 23.46
N ILE A 429 -24.81 10.89 22.56
CA ILE A 429 -25.29 10.71 21.19
C ILE A 429 -26.70 10.10 21.18
N ARG A 430 -26.98 9.09 22.01
CA ARG A 430 -28.32 8.53 22.13
C ARG A 430 -29.33 9.58 22.59
N ALA A 431 -28.98 10.41 23.56
CA ALA A 431 -29.84 11.50 24.03
C ALA A 431 -30.07 12.57 22.95
N PHE A 432 -29.01 12.97 22.22
CA PHE A 432 -29.08 13.90 21.10
C PHE A 432 -30.01 13.38 20.00
N ASN A 433 -29.84 12.13 19.59
CA ASN A 433 -30.61 11.52 18.50
C ASN A 433 -32.11 11.39 18.81
N LYS A 434 -32.52 11.34 20.08
CA LYS A 434 -33.96 11.31 20.46
C LYS A 434 -34.67 12.63 20.16
N THR A 435 -33.96 13.75 20.19
CA THR A 435 -34.55 15.10 20.04
C THR A 435 -34.21 15.75 18.69
N SER A 436 -33.10 15.35 18.06
CA SER A 436 -32.71 15.88 16.77
C SER A 436 -33.54 15.29 15.63
N ARG A 437 -34.20 16.16 14.87
CA ARG A 437 -35.06 15.77 13.74
C ARG A 437 -34.29 15.43 12.47
N TYR A 438 -33.28 16.22 12.14
CA TYR A 438 -32.60 16.17 10.84
C TYR A 438 -31.15 15.68 10.93
N ILE A 439 -30.45 15.97 12.02
CA ILE A 439 -29.06 15.53 12.19
C ILE A 439 -29.03 14.32 13.12
N LYS A 440 -28.45 13.20 12.69
CA LYS A 440 -28.14 12.08 13.58
C LYS A 440 -26.65 11.98 13.78
N ARG A 441 -26.25 11.66 15.01
CA ARG A 441 -24.87 11.35 15.35
C ARG A 441 -24.69 9.86 15.52
N GLY A 442 -23.50 9.36 15.22
CA GLY A 442 -23.16 7.97 15.46
C GLY A 442 -21.74 7.83 15.95
N ILE A 443 -21.49 6.73 16.66
CA ILE A 443 -20.18 6.40 17.22
C ILE A 443 -19.88 4.92 17.00
N ALA A 444 -18.66 4.62 16.56
CA ALA A 444 -18.19 3.24 16.43
C ALA A 444 -16.72 3.14 16.80
N LEU A 445 -16.33 1.96 17.30
CA LEU A 445 -14.94 1.62 17.62
C LEU A 445 -14.60 0.27 16.97
N THR A 446 -13.56 0.28 16.13
CA THR A 446 -13.12 -0.91 15.37
C THR A 446 -11.64 -1.20 15.63
N PRO A 447 -11.24 -2.49 15.71
CA PRO A 447 -9.86 -2.92 15.89
C PRO A 447 -9.19 -3.23 14.55
N VAL A 448 -7.86 -3.36 14.57
CA VAL A 448 -7.09 -3.95 13.48
C VAL A 448 -6.13 -5.02 14.01
N LYS A 449 -6.08 -6.17 13.33
CA LYS A 449 -4.93 -7.08 13.28
C LYS A 449 -4.46 -7.18 11.83
N PHE A 450 -3.23 -6.76 11.54
CA PHE A 450 -2.69 -6.72 10.18
C PHE A 450 -1.37 -7.49 10.06
N GLY A 451 -1.32 -8.51 9.21
CA GLY A 451 -0.17 -9.39 9.04
C GLY A 451 0.96 -8.76 8.21
N ILE A 452 2.17 -8.73 8.77
CA ILE A 452 3.34 -8.15 8.11
C ILE A 452 4.25 -9.22 7.52
N SER A 453 4.29 -9.19 6.18
CA SER A 453 5.30 -9.67 5.23
C SER A 453 4.66 -9.72 3.84
N PHE A 454 5.45 -9.85 2.77
CA PHE A 454 4.92 -10.29 1.48
C PHE A 454 4.43 -11.74 1.57
N THR A 455 3.25 -12.03 1.03
CA THR A 455 2.73 -13.40 0.94
C THR A 455 3.50 -14.23 -0.10
N ALA A 456 4.08 -13.59 -1.12
CA ALA A 456 5.17 -14.16 -1.91
C ALA A 456 6.45 -14.19 -1.06
N THR A 457 6.71 -15.32 -0.39
CA THR A 457 7.77 -15.47 0.62
C THR A 457 9.14 -14.95 0.16
N HIS A 458 9.50 -15.20 -1.11
CA HIS A 458 10.80 -14.80 -1.67
C HIS A 458 10.98 -13.29 -1.84
N TYR A 459 9.92 -12.47 -1.75
CA TYR A 459 10.04 -11.00 -1.74
C TYR A 459 10.41 -10.41 -0.38
N ASN A 460 10.49 -11.22 0.68
CA ASN A 460 10.89 -10.74 2.00
C ASN A 460 12.41 -10.69 2.16
N GLN A 461 13.06 -9.92 1.28
CA GLN A 461 14.50 -9.69 1.28
C GLN A 461 14.84 -8.25 0.92
N ALA A 462 15.97 -7.74 1.42
CA ALA A 462 16.49 -6.43 1.05
C ALA A 462 18.02 -6.41 1.09
N GLY A 463 18.59 -5.50 0.28
CA GLY A 463 20.01 -5.20 0.26
C GLY A 463 20.29 -3.72 0.57
N ALA A 464 21.51 -3.45 1.00
CA ALA A 464 22.05 -2.12 1.23
C ALA A 464 23.52 -2.02 0.82
N LEU A 465 23.98 -0.80 0.58
CA LEU A 465 25.38 -0.46 0.33
C LEU A 465 25.73 0.80 1.12
N VAL A 466 26.74 0.68 1.98
CA VAL A 466 27.18 1.78 2.85
C VAL A 466 28.66 2.06 2.59
N HIS A 467 29.00 3.35 2.51
CA HIS A 467 30.36 3.85 2.38
C HIS A 467 30.68 4.82 3.51
N VAL A 468 31.82 4.64 4.16
CA VAL A 468 32.43 5.65 5.03
C VAL A 468 33.59 6.26 4.25
N TYR A 469 33.53 7.57 4.01
CA TYR A 469 34.60 8.31 3.36
C TYR A 469 35.66 8.75 4.38
N THR A 470 36.84 9.06 3.87
CA THR A 470 38.02 9.41 4.66
C THR A 470 37.87 10.75 5.39
N ASP A 471 36.93 11.60 4.98
CA ASP A 471 36.55 12.82 5.70
C ASP A 471 35.55 12.55 6.86
N GLY A 472 35.20 11.29 7.10
CA GLY A 472 34.26 10.86 8.13
C GLY A 472 32.79 10.98 7.73
N SER A 473 32.48 11.40 6.49
CA SER A 473 31.10 11.36 5.98
C SER A 473 30.67 9.95 5.62
N VAL A 474 29.39 9.65 5.76
CA VAL A 474 28.78 8.35 5.49
C VAL A 474 27.75 8.48 4.39
N GLN A 475 27.84 7.63 3.37
CA GLN A 475 26.81 7.49 2.36
C GLN A 475 26.07 6.17 2.53
N VAL A 476 24.73 6.25 2.52
CA VAL A 476 23.83 5.10 2.61
C VAL A 476 23.07 4.96 1.28
N ASN A 477 22.95 3.72 0.81
CA ASN A 477 22.08 3.31 -0.28
C ASN A 477 21.38 2.00 0.12
N HIS A 478 20.13 1.83 -0.29
CA HIS A 478 19.35 0.63 -0.02
C HIS A 478 18.34 0.38 -1.14
N GLY A 479 17.74 -0.80 -1.17
CA GLY A 479 16.80 -1.20 -2.23
C GLY A 479 15.42 -0.55 -2.16
N GLY A 480 14.97 -0.13 -0.98
CA GLY A 480 13.68 0.54 -0.83
C GLY A 480 13.62 1.96 -1.44
N THR A 481 12.43 2.43 -1.81
CA THR A 481 12.17 3.71 -2.48
C THR A 481 11.37 4.68 -1.61
N GLU A 482 11.68 5.98 -1.69
CA GLU A 482 10.98 7.04 -0.96
C GLU A 482 9.75 7.54 -1.72
N MET A 483 8.58 7.52 -1.07
CA MET A 483 7.31 8.01 -1.61
C MET A 483 6.54 8.91 -0.62
N GLY A 484 7.22 9.42 0.40
CA GLY A 484 6.68 10.29 1.44
C GLY A 484 6.52 9.60 2.80
N GLN A 485 6.75 8.28 2.88
CA GLN A 485 6.68 7.51 4.12
C GLN A 485 7.88 7.71 5.05
N GLY A 486 8.87 8.50 4.61
CA GLY A 486 10.05 8.82 5.41
C GLY A 486 11.00 7.65 5.57
N LEU A 487 11.00 6.73 4.60
CA LEU A 487 11.86 5.55 4.59
C LEU A 487 13.34 5.97 4.64
N HIS A 488 13.74 6.88 3.76
CA HIS A 488 15.12 7.37 3.72
C HIS A 488 15.54 8.03 5.03
N THR A 489 14.62 8.75 5.67
CA THR A 489 14.86 9.35 7.00
C THR A 489 15.17 8.25 8.01
N LYS A 490 14.33 7.22 8.12
CA LYS A 490 14.55 6.08 9.03
C LYS A 490 15.89 5.38 8.78
N MET A 491 16.30 5.22 7.52
CA MET A 491 17.60 4.59 7.18
C MET A 491 18.79 5.46 7.59
N VAL A 492 18.70 6.78 7.41
CA VAL A 492 19.70 7.73 7.92
C VAL A 492 19.79 7.67 9.45
N GLN A 493 18.65 7.59 10.14
CA GLN A 493 18.58 7.52 11.59
C GLN A 493 19.25 6.26 12.17
N ILE A 494 19.20 5.12 11.45
CA ILE A 494 19.92 3.90 11.83
C ILE A 494 21.43 4.14 11.78
N ALA A 495 21.94 4.76 10.71
CA ALA A 495 23.35 5.08 10.59
C ALA A 495 23.83 6.11 11.61
N MET A 496 23.03 7.13 11.89
CA MET A 496 23.29 8.10 12.97
C MET A 496 23.43 7.41 14.32
N ARG A 497 22.48 6.50 14.66
CA ARG A 497 22.49 5.75 15.92
C ARG A 497 23.74 4.90 16.05
N GLU A 498 24.06 4.14 15.01
CA GLU A 498 25.13 3.15 15.07
C GLU A 498 26.54 3.75 15.06
N PHE A 499 26.75 4.84 14.33
CA PHE A 499 28.06 5.50 14.27
C PHE A 499 28.23 6.66 15.25
N GLY A 500 27.18 7.03 16.01
CA GLY A 500 27.21 8.21 16.89
C GLY A 500 27.31 9.52 16.11
N LEU A 501 26.73 9.57 14.90
CA LEU A 501 26.85 10.71 13.98
C LEU A 501 25.58 11.56 13.90
N THR A 502 25.76 12.84 13.61
CA THR A 502 24.69 13.78 13.27
C THR A 502 24.28 13.66 11.79
N SER A 503 23.09 14.15 11.43
CA SER A 503 22.54 14.00 10.09
C SER A 503 23.31 14.72 8.99
N ASP A 504 24.08 15.78 9.31
CA ASP A 504 24.98 16.45 8.35
C ASP A 504 26.16 15.57 7.92
N ARG A 505 26.44 14.48 8.66
CA ARG A 505 27.48 13.51 8.34
C ARG A 505 26.96 12.27 7.61
N VAL A 506 25.65 12.10 7.47
CA VAL A 506 25.03 10.93 6.85
C VAL A 506 24.17 11.34 5.67
N ARG A 507 24.51 10.85 4.47
CA ARG A 507 23.80 11.17 3.24
C ARG A 507 23.16 9.93 2.61
N ILE A 508 21.84 9.98 2.43
CA ILE A 508 21.12 8.99 1.61
C ILE A 508 21.21 9.32 0.12
N THR A 509 21.44 8.31 -0.71
CA THR A 509 21.45 8.43 -2.19
C THR A 509 20.15 7.91 -2.80
N ALA A 510 19.89 8.25 -4.07
CA ALA A 510 18.77 7.67 -4.81
C ALA A 510 18.89 6.14 -4.89
N THR A 511 17.75 5.46 -4.83
CA THR A 511 17.67 4.01 -5.06
C THR A 511 18.06 3.73 -6.50
N THR A 512 18.95 2.77 -6.73
CA THR A 512 19.35 2.40 -8.09
C THR A 512 19.75 0.93 -8.19
N THR A 513 19.31 0.27 -9.25
CA THR A 513 19.63 -1.14 -9.52
C THR A 513 21.12 -1.36 -9.79
N GLY A 514 21.86 -0.30 -10.16
CA GLY A 514 23.32 -0.34 -10.31
C GLY A 514 24.10 -0.40 -8.99
N LYS A 515 23.45 -0.18 -7.84
CA LYS A 515 24.06 -0.29 -6.51
C LYS A 515 23.53 -1.49 -5.73
N VAL A 516 22.21 -1.64 -5.66
CA VAL A 516 21.55 -2.75 -4.98
C VAL A 516 20.65 -3.46 -5.99
N PRO A 517 21.07 -4.63 -6.51
CA PRO A 517 20.31 -5.38 -7.51
C PRO A 517 19.21 -6.23 -6.85
N ASN A 518 18.28 -6.74 -7.68
CA ASN A 518 17.30 -7.77 -7.32
C ASN A 518 16.44 -7.40 -6.10
N THR A 519 16.05 -6.14 -6.00
CA THR A 519 15.21 -5.64 -4.92
C THR A 519 13.76 -6.05 -5.12
N SER A 520 13.06 -6.34 -4.04
CA SER A 520 11.58 -6.38 -4.06
C SER A 520 10.99 -4.98 -4.11
N ALA A 521 9.69 -4.89 -4.41
CA ALA A 521 8.95 -3.64 -4.34
C ALA A 521 9.00 -3.04 -2.93
N THR A 522 8.93 -1.72 -2.84
CA THR A 522 8.64 -1.06 -1.55
C THR A 522 7.14 -1.13 -1.29
N ALA A 523 6.70 -2.26 -0.73
CA ALA A 523 5.30 -2.60 -0.44
C ALA A 523 5.20 -3.52 0.81
N ALA A 524 4.00 -4.06 1.08
CA ALA A 524 3.70 -4.93 2.23
C ALA A 524 4.11 -4.34 3.60
N SER A 525 4.22 -3.01 3.67
CA SER A 525 4.77 -2.23 4.79
C SER A 525 6.17 -2.66 5.25
N SER A 526 6.87 -3.47 4.46
CA SER A 526 8.13 -4.12 4.83
C SER A 526 9.37 -3.26 4.57
N GLY A 527 9.20 -2.11 3.90
CA GLY A 527 10.29 -1.26 3.43
C GLY A 527 11.28 -0.88 4.54
N ALA A 528 10.80 -0.38 5.68
CA ALA A 528 11.68 0.01 6.80
C ALA A 528 12.26 -1.21 7.53
N ASP A 529 11.47 -2.27 7.73
CA ASP A 529 11.92 -3.49 8.40
C ASP A 529 13.08 -4.16 7.65
N LEU A 530 12.87 -4.45 6.37
CA LEU A 530 13.85 -5.17 5.54
C LEU A 530 15.09 -4.32 5.28
N ASN A 531 14.91 -3.09 4.79
CA ASN A 531 16.04 -2.23 4.44
C ASN A 531 16.77 -1.74 5.68
N GLY A 532 16.09 -1.56 6.81
CA GLY A 532 16.71 -1.20 8.08
C GLY A 532 17.66 -2.27 8.58
N MET A 533 17.23 -3.54 8.52
CA MET A 533 18.10 -4.68 8.84
C MET A 533 19.28 -4.80 7.86
N ALA A 534 19.06 -4.60 6.56
CA ALA A 534 20.14 -4.65 5.57
C ALA A 534 21.16 -3.50 5.77
N VAL A 535 20.70 -2.29 6.09
CA VAL A 535 21.58 -1.15 6.43
C VAL A 535 22.37 -1.44 7.70
N LEU A 536 21.72 -1.97 8.75
CA LEU A 536 22.37 -2.35 9.99
C LEU A 536 23.45 -3.41 9.78
N ASP A 537 23.19 -4.42 8.94
CA ASP A 537 24.17 -5.44 8.57
C ASP A 537 25.40 -4.85 7.86
N ALA A 538 25.20 -3.93 6.90
CA ALA A 538 26.31 -3.23 6.23
C ALA A 538 27.16 -2.42 7.22
N ILE A 539 26.50 -1.68 8.12
CA ILE A 539 27.15 -0.85 9.14
C ILE A 539 27.91 -1.71 10.14
N THR A 540 27.33 -2.81 10.60
CA THR A 540 27.96 -3.73 11.56
C THR A 540 29.26 -4.30 11.01
N LYS A 541 29.30 -4.66 9.72
CA LYS A 541 30.52 -5.13 9.05
C LYS A 541 31.60 -4.05 8.99
N ILE A 542 31.23 -2.79 8.73
CA ILE A 542 32.17 -1.66 8.72
C ILE A 542 32.69 -1.40 10.14
N LYS A 543 31.78 -1.27 11.13
CA LYS A 543 32.12 -1.06 12.55
C LYS A 543 33.05 -2.15 13.05
N ARG A 544 32.79 -3.43 12.76
CA ARG A 544 33.65 -4.55 13.17
C ARG A 544 35.10 -4.37 12.68
N ARG A 545 35.30 -3.94 11.43
CA ARG A 545 36.65 -3.68 10.89
C ARG A 545 37.33 -2.49 11.58
N MET A 546 36.57 -1.42 11.83
CA MET A 546 37.08 -0.23 12.53
C MET A 546 37.44 -0.54 13.99
N ILE A 547 36.61 -1.33 14.68
CA ILE A 547 36.82 -1.80 16.05
C ILE A 547 38.06 -2.68 16.13
N ALA A 548 38.15 -3.71 15.28
CA ALA A 548 39.31 -4.60 15.26
C ALA A 548 40.62 -3.83 15.02
N PHE A 549 40.63 -2.88 14.08
CA PHE A 549 41.77 -2.00 13.85
C PHE A 549 42.12 -1.13 15.06
N ALA A 550 41.12 -0.50 15.69
CA ALA A 550 41.34 0.35 16.86
C ALA A 550 41.82 -0.45 18.08
N ALA A 551 41.22 -1.61 18.33
CA ALA A 551 41.63 -2.51 19.39
C ALA A 551 43.09 -2.94 19.23
N GLU A 552 43.50 -3.36 18.03
CA GLU A 552 44.88 -3.75 17.74
C GLU A 552 45.85 -2.56 17.87
N LYS A 553 45.52 -1.42 17.26
CA LYS A 553 46.43 -0.28 17.20
C LYS A 553 46.67 0.38 18.55
N TRP A 554 45.66 0.45 19.41
CA TRP A 554 45.76 1.05 20.75
C TRP A 554 45.93 0.01 21.87
N ASN A 555 46.00 -1.29 21.53
CA ASN A 555 46.13 -2.39 22.48
C ASN A 555 45.07 -2.35 23.60
N VAL A 556 43.81 -2.18 23.19
CA VAL A 556 42.61 -2.20 24.05
C VAL A 556 41.70 -3.37 23.67
N ALA A 557 40.74 -3.73 24.51
CA ALA A 557 39.75 -4.74 24.13
C ALA A 557 38.76 -4.17 23.09
N GLU A 558 38.20 -5.02 22.22
CA GLU A 558 37.20 -4.57 21.23
C GLU A 558 35.97 -3.92 21.88
N GLU A 559 35.58 -4.40 23.08
CA GLU A 559 34.49 -3.85 23.88
C GLU A 559 34.76 -2.44 24.45
N ASP A 560 36.03 -2.04 24.51
CA ASP A 560 36.47 -0.70 24.90
C ASP A 560 36.48 0.29 23.72
N VAL A 561 36.05 -0.14 22.51
CA VAL A 561 35.90 0.72 21.34
C VAL A 561 34.43 1.07 21.12
N GLN A 562 34.05 2.31 21.46
CA GLN A 562 32.65 2.75 21.45
C GLN A 562 32.44 3.96 20.53
N PHE A 563 31.39 3.89 19.71
CA PHE A 563 30.97 4.99 18.84
C PHE A 563 29.89 5.79 19.58
N LEU A 564 30.26 6.96 20.09
CA LEU A 564 29.40 7.82 20.91
C LEU A 564 29.21 9.20 20.24
N PRO A 565 28.19 9.98 20.65
CA PRO A 565 27.92 11.30 20.06
C PRO A 565 29.09 12.29 20.13
N ASP A 566 29.98 12.15 21.10
CA ASP A 566 31.15 13.01 21.33
C ASP A 566 32.44 12.49 20.67
N GLY A 567 32.42 11.29 20.07
CA GLY A 567 33.56 10.72 19.35
C GLY A 567 33.60 9.19 19.41
N VAL A 568 34.67 8.63 18.85
CA VAL A 568 35.01 7.23 19.03
C VAL A 568 35.95 7.11 20.22
N HIS A 569 35.47 6.45 21.27
CA HIS A 569 36.23 6.14 22.47
C HIS A 569 37.03 4.86 22.22
N VAL A 570 38.32 4.86 22.51
CA VAL A 570 39.25 3.73 22.35
C VAL A 570 40.03 3.62 23.66
N GLY A 571 39.51 2.82 24.60
CA GLY A 571 40.00 2.82 25.98
C GLY A 571 39.80 4.18 26.64
N SER A 572 40.89 4.84 27.05
CA SER A 572 40.82 6.19 27.65
C SER A 572 40.90 7.33 26.63
N ASP A 573 41.24 7.03 25.37
CA ASP A 573 41.39 8.03 24.32
C ASP A 573 40.05 8.28 23.62
N VAL A 574 39.79 9.55 23.26
CA VAL A 574 38.64 9.94 22.45
C VAL A 574 39.15 10.61 21.17
N MET A 575 38.71 10.11 20.02
CA MET A 575 39.04 10.67 18.72
C MET A 575 37.79 10.89 17.88
N THR A 576 37.86 11.76 16.89
CA THR A 576 36.72 11.96 15.98
C THR A 576 36.53 10.74 15.07
N PHE A 577 35.30 10.52 14.63
CA PHE A 577 34.99 9.47 13.64
C PHE A 577 35.85 9.62 12.36
N GLN A 578 36.07 10.86 11.93
CA GLN A 578 36.96 11.19 10.81
C GLN A 578 38.41 10.74 11.06
N GLN A 579 38.95 11.01 12.25
CA GLN A 579 40.32 10.60 12.59
C GLN A 579 40.47 9.08 12.53
N LEU A 580 39.50 8.33 13.05
CA LEU A 580 39.52 6.87 12.94
C LEU A 580 39.39 6.40 11.49
N ALA A 581 38.42 6.94 10.73
CA ALA A 581 38.23 6.59 9.32
C ALA A 581 39.50 6.83 8.48
N TRP A 582 40.19 7.94 8.71
CA TRP A 582 41.46 8.27 8.05
C TRP A 582 42.55 7.23 8.37
N GLN A 583 42.66 6.81 9.64
CA GLN A 583 43.65 5.82 10.05
C GLN A 583 43.33 4.41 9.53
N VAL A 584 42.06 4.02 9.50
CA VAL A 584 41.59 2.75 8.92
C VAL A 584 41.89 2.70 7.41
N TYR A 585 41.71 3.83 6.70
CA TYR A 585 42.09 3.96 5.30
C TYR A 585 43.59 3.76 5.08
N PHE A 586 44.46 4.39 5.89
CA PHE A 586 45.91 4.20 5.80
C PHE A 586 46.35 2.76 6.09
N ALA A 587 45.59 2.05 6.92
CA ALA A 587 45.77 0.62 7.15
C ALA A 587 45.29 -0.27 5.97
N ARG A 588 44.74 0.33 4.90
CA ARG A 588 44.16 -0.35 3.72
C ARG A 588 42.99 -1.26 4.06
N ILE A 589 42.22 -0.88 5.08
CA ILE A 589 41.03 -1.61 5.51
C ILE A 589 39.80 -1.01 4.81
N SER A 590 38.97 -1.87 4.22
CA SER A 590 37.79 -1.42 3.46
C SER A 590 36.73 -0.77 4.35
N LEU A 591 36.41 0.48 4.04
CA LEU A 591 35.33 1.29 4.61
C LEU A 591 34.03 1.26 3.77
N SER A 592 33.90 0.23 2.94
CA SER A 592 32.69 -0.04 2.15
C SER A 592 32.17 -1.44 2.48
N SER A 593 30.85 -1.57 2.60
CA SER A 593 30.22 -2.88 2.74
C SER A 593 28.82 -2.89 2.16
N ASN A 594 28.46 -4.02 1.57
CA ASN A 594 27.06 -4.37 1.38
C ASN A 594 26.46 -4.89 2.69
N GLY A 595 25.13 -4.89 2.73
CA GLY A 595 24.35 -5.58 3.75
C GLY A 595 23.14 -6.26 3.13
N PHE A 596 22.65 -7.30 3.78
CA PHE A 596 21.52 -8.08 3.28
C PHE A 596 20.70 -8.64 4.43
N TYR A 597 19.39 -8.69 4.25
CA TYR A 597 18.47 -9.31 5.18
C TYR A 597 17.41 -10.12 4.45
N LYS A 598 17.02 -11.24 5.05
CA LYS A 598 15.84 -12.04 4.67
C LYS A 598 15.01 -12.31 5.92
N THR A 599 13.70 -12.13 5.84
CA THR A 599 12.82 -12.36 6.99
C THR A 599 12.78 -13.85 7.35
N PRO A 600 13.03 -14.24 8.61
CA PRO A 600 12.96 -15.63 9.04
C PRO A 600 11.51 -16.06 9.35
N LYS A 601 11.31 -17.34 9.70
CA LYS A 601 10.05 -17.98 10.16
C LYS A 601 8.89 -18.03 9.15
N ILE A 602 8.87 -17.20 8.13
CA ILE A 602 7.81 -17.18 7.12
C ILE A 602 7.87 -18.41 6.20
N SER A 603 6.77 -19.15 6.14
CA SER A 603 6.60 -20.33 5.28
C SER A 603 5.13 -20.74 5.27
N TRP A 604 4.49 -20.75 4.10
CA TRP A 604 3.14 -21.23 3.91
C TRP A 604 2.99 -21.87 2.52
N ASP A 605 1.96 -22.70 2.36
CA ASP A 605 1.66 -23.42 1.12
C ASP A 605 0.53 -22.71 0.35
N PRO A 606 0.81 -22.12 -0.83
CA PRO A 606 -0.18 -21.46 -1.67
C PRO A 606 -1.28 -22.35 -2.23
N ALA A 607 -1.07 -23.66 -2.31
CA ALA A 607 -2.10 -24.59 -2.79
C ALA A 607 -3.16 -24.87 -1.73
N THR A 608 -2.75 -24.92 -0.45
CA THR A 608 -3.66 -25.23 0.67
C THR A 608 -4.07 -24.03 1.49
N GLY A 609 -3.39 -22.89 1.37
CA GLY A 609 -3.66 -21.70 2.17
C GLY A 609 -3.19 -21.82 3.62
N ARG A 610 -2.22 -22.69 3.91
CA ARG A 610 -1.82 -23.06 5.28
C ARG A 610 -0.36 -22.73 5.59
N GLY A 611 -0.11 -22.19 6.77
CA GLY A 611 1.23 -21.96 7.31
C GLY A 611 1.38 -20.59 7.96
N ARG A 612 2.61 -20.07 7.98
CA ARG A 612 3.00 -18.78 8.53
C ARG A 612 3.37 -17.80 7.41
N PRO A 613 2.38 -17.10 6.80
CA PRO A 613 2.67 -16.09 5.77
C PRO A 613 3.24 -14.79 6.34
N PHE A 614 3.08 -14.53 7.65
CA PHE A 614 3.48 -13.29 8.29
C PHE A 614 4.54 -13.50 9.36
N PHE A 615 5.41 -12.50 9.53
CA PHE A 615 6.44 -12.51 10.56
C PHE A 615 5.86 -12.13 11.91
N TYR A 616 5.04 -11.08 11.96
CA TYR A 616 4.28 -10.61 13.12
C TYR A 616 2.98 -9.91 12.67
N PHE A 617 2.15 -9.48 13.64
CA PHE A 617 0.97 -8.67 13.38
C PHE A 617 1.12 -7.25 13.95
N ALA A 618 0.69 -6.24 13.19
CA ALA A 618 0.48 -4.88 13.68
C ALA A 618 -0.96 -4.76 14.21
N TYR A 619 -1.13 -4.06 15.33
CA TYR A 619 -2.41 -3.91 16.01
C TYR A 619 -2.80 -2.44 16.19
N GLY A 620 -4.07 -2.21 16.49
CA GLY A 620 -4.57 -0.88 16.82
C GLY A 620 -6.08 -0.86 16.95
N ALA A 621 -6.62 0.30 17.31
CA ALA A 621 -8.05 0.56 17.27
C ALA A 621 -8.30 2.04 16.97
N ALA A 622 -9.47 2.32 16.38
CA ALA A 622 -9.96 3.66 16.13
C ALA A 622 -11.42 3.79 16.59
N CYS A 623 -11.73 4.90 17.26
CA CYS A 623 -13.07 5.32 17.59
C CYS A 623 -13.43 6.56 16.78
N ALA A 624 -14.51 6.51 16.01
CA ALA A 624 -15.00 7.62 15.21
C ALA A 624 -16.38 8.06 15.67
N GLU A 625 -16.61 9.37 15.70
CA GLU A 625 -17.90 10.02 15.87
C GLU A 625 -18.20 10.88 14.64
N VAL A 626 -19.42 10.73 14.13
CA VAL A 626 -19.88 11.41 12.90
C VAL A 626 -21.23 12.09 13.12
N SER A 627 -21.51 13.09 12.30
CA SER A 627 -22.85 13.67 12.12
C SER A 627 -23.32 13.41 10.70
N VAL A 628 -24.59 13.02 10.54
CA VAL A 628 -25.27 12.75 9.27
C VAL A 628 -26.49 13.65 9.13
N ASP A 629 -26.60 14.37 8.02
CA ASP A 629 -27.79 15.10 7.62
C ASP A 629 -28.77 14.16 6.88
N LEU A 630 -29.95 13.97 7.46
CA LEU A 630 -30.98 13.09 6.93
C LEU A 630 -31.78 13.69 5.77
N LEU A 631 -31.56 14.96 5.42
CA LEU A 631 -32.19 15.60 4.26
C LEU A 631 -31.39 15.38 2.97
N THR A 632 -30.06 15.31 3.08
CA THR A 632 -29.16 15.26 1.91
C THR A 632 -28.22 14.04 1.92
N GLY A 633 -28.08 13.36 3.07
CA GLY A 633 -27.11 12.28 3.28
C GLY A 633 -25.68 12.76 3.53
N GLU A 634 -25.43 14.08 3.50
CA GLU A 634 -24.14 14.66 3.83
C GLU A 634 -23.70 14.26 5.24
N ASN A 635 -22.40 14.02 5.42
CA ASN A 635 -21.84 13.62 6.70
C ASN A 635 -20.50 14.29 6.98
N THR A 636 -20.13 14.36 8.26
CA THR A 636 -18.87 14.95 8.72
C THR A 636 -18.25 14.10 9.83
N MET A 637 -16.92 14.08 9.89
CA MET A 637 -16.16 13.46 10.98
C MET A 637 -15.94 14.47 12.11
N ASP A 638 -16.68 14.31 13.19
CA ASP A 638 -16.64 15.23 14.34
C ASP A 638 -15.41 14.97 15.22
N ARG A 639 -15.14 13.70 15.51
CA ARG A 639 -14.00 13.31 16.35
C ARG A 639 -13.51 11.91 16.03
N VAL A 640 -12.19 11.75 16.00
CA VAL A 640 -11.52 10.46 15.85
C VAL A 640 -10.42 10.32 16.91
N ASP A 641 -10.41 9.18 17.60
CA ASP A 641 -9.39 8.80 18.57
C ASP A 641 -8.75 7.47 18.12
N ILE A 642 -7.43 7.43 17.93
CA ILE A 642 -6.68 6.25 17.47
C ILE A 642 -5.59 5.90 18.49
N LEU A 643 -5.52 4.61 18.84
CA LEU A 643 -4.40 4.02 19.56
C LEU A 643 -3.78 2.92 18.68
N HIS A 644 -2.51 3.07 18.30
CA HIS A 644 -1.87 2.18 17.32
C HIS A 644 -0.54 1.61 17.81
N ASP A 645 -0.32 0.31 17.59
CA ASP A 645 0.92 -0.39 17.93
C ASP A 645 1.93 -0.28 16.78
N ALA A 646 2.92 0.60 16.96
CA ALA A 646 4.07 0.77 16.06
C ALA A 646 5.34 0.10 16.60
N GLY A 647 5.23 -0.81 17.57
CA GLY A 647 6.38 -1.38 18.24
C GLY A 647 7.18 -0.34 19.02
N GLN A 648 8.49 -0.55 19.12
CA GLN A 648 9.43 0.53 19.42
C GLN A 648 9.70 1.34 18.15
N SER A 649 8.84 2.33 17.88
CA SER A 649 8.89 3.19 16.70
C SER A 649 10.32 3.66 16.36
N LEU A 650 10.68 3.63 15.07
CA LEU A 650 11.95 4.19 14.58
C LEU A 650 11.94 5.73 14.57
N ASN A 651 10.78 6.32 14.33
CA ASN A 651 10.56 7.76 14.30
C ASN A 651 9.08 8.07 14.60
N PRO A 652 8.75 8.44 15.85
CA PRO A 652 7.37 8.62 16.28
C PRO A 652 6.60 9.68 15.48
N GLU A 653 7.23 10.79 15.11
CA GLU A 653 6.58 11.87 14.33
C GLU A 653 6.19 11.40 12.92
N ILE A 654 7.07 10.64 12.26
CA ILE A 654 6.77 10.06 10.94
C ILE A 654 5.65 9.01 11.07
N ASP A 655 5.68 8.18 12.12
CA ASP A 655 4.70 7.12 12.32
C ASP A 655 3.30 7.69 12.63
N VAL A 656 3.21 8.75 13.43
CA VAL A 656 1.96 9.51 13.63
C VAL A 656 1.43 10.04 12.30
N GLY A 657 2.28 10.68 11.48
CA GLY A 657 1.88 11.17 10.16
C GLY A 657 1.42 10.05 9.19
N GLN A 658 2.02 8.85 9.28
CA GLN A 658 1.58 7.68 8.53
C GLN A 658 0.19 7.19 8.98
N ILE A 659 -0.09 7.24 10.29
CA ILE A 659 -1.39 6.88 10.85
C ILE A 659 -2.46 7.89 10.43
N GLU A 660 -2.19 9.18 10.57
CA GLU A 660 -3.11 10.25 10.15
C GLU A 660 -3.46 10.14 8.66
N GLY A 661 -2.43 10.05 7.80
CA GLY A 661 -2.64 9.92 6.36
C GLY A 661 -3.29 8.61 5.96
N GLY A 662 -2.96 7.50 6.63
CA GLY A 662 -3.60 6.20 6.42
C GLY A 662 -5.08 6.24 6.76
N PHE A 663 -5.42 6.76 7.94
CA PHE A 663 -6.79 6.91 8.39
C PHE A 663 -7.62 7.75 7.41
N VAL A 664 -7.14 8.94 7.02
CA VAL A 664 -7.89 9.83 6.12
C VAL A 664 -8.11 9.17 4.76
N GLN A 665 -7.11 8.49 4.22
CA GLN A 665 -7.24 7.75 2.95
C GLN A 665 -8.23 6.58 3.03
N GLY A 666 -8.27 5.86 4.15
CA GLY A 666 -9.22 4.77 4.38
C GLY A 666 -10.65 5.27 4.66
N ALA A 667 -10.80 6.38 5.36
CA ALA A 667 -12.09 7.04 5.54
C ALA A 667 -12.62 7.56 4.20
N GLY A 668 -11.78 8.16 3.37
CA GLY A 668 -12.11 8.60 2.01
C GLY A 668 -12.67 7.47 1.15
N TRP A 669 -11.95 6.34 1.10
CA TRP A 669 -12.37 5.11 0.43
C TRP A 669 -13.78 4.67 0.80
N LEU A 670 -14.10 4.68 2.10
CA LEU A 670 -15.35 4.13 2.60
C LEU A 670 -16.49 5.15 2.63
N THR A 671 -16.28 6.41 2.23
CA THR A 671 -17.31 7.47 2.34
C THR A 671 -17.51 8.29 1.09
N MET A 672 -16.48 8.73 0.37
CA MET A 672 -16.61 9.75 -0.68
C MET A 672 -15.98 9.36 -2.02
N GLU A 673 -15.00 8.46 -2.00
CA GLU A 673 -14.26 8.06 -3.18
C GLU A 673 -15.03 7.01 -4.00
N GLU A 674 -15.74 7.44 -5.05
CA GLU A 674 -16.55 6.56 -5.90
C GLU A 674 -16.04 6.46 -7.34
N LEU A 675 -15.78 5.23 -7.79
CA LEU A 675 -15.45 4.92 -9.17
C LEU A 675 -16.71 4.54 -9.96
N VAL A 676 -16.97 5.25 -11.05
CA VAL A 676 -18.19 5.07 -11.85
C VAL A 676 -17.82 4.78 -13.30
N TRP A 677 -18.30 3.65 -13.81
CA TRP A 677 -18.25 3.31 -15.23
C TRP A 677 -19.64 3.45 -15.85
N ASP A 678 -19.71 3.88 -17.11
CA ASP A 678 -20.98 3.81 -17.85
C ASP A 678 -21.19 2.43 -18.49
N THR A 679 -22.35 2.24 -19.14
CA THR A 679 -22.74 0.97 -19.77
C THR A 679 -21.84 0.55 -20.93
N ALA A 680 -21.03 1.47 -21.49
CA ALA A 680 -20.04 1.16 -22.52
C ALA A 680 -18.66 0.80 -21.92
N GLY A 681 -18.54 0.78 -20.58
CA GLY A 681 -17.30 0.54 -19.86
C GLY A 681 -16.36 1.73 -19.79
N ARG A 682 -16.83 2.96 -20.05
CA ARG A 682 -16.02 4.18 -19.86
C ARG A 682 -15.97 4.58 -18.40
N LEU A 683 -14.77 4.80 -17.86
CA LEU A 683 -14.60 5.44 -16.56
C LEU A 683 -15.06 6.90 -16.62
N ARG A 684 -16.15 7.24 -15.92
CA ARG A 684 -16.71 8.60 -15.85
C ARG A 684 -16.00 9.47 -14.81
N THR A 685 -15.45 8.85 -13.78
CA THR A 685 -14.69 9.51 -12.72
C THR A 685 -13.18 9.43 -12.97
N HIS A 686 -12.71 10.01 -14.08
CA HIS A 686 -11.30 10.00 -14.51
C HIS A 686 -10.56 11.33 -14.25
N ALA A 687 -11.10 12.21 -13.41
CA ALA A 687 -10.47 13.49 -13.09
C ALA A 687 -10.85 13.97 -11.67
N PRO A 688 -10.10 14.90 -11.06
CA PRO A 688 -10.42 15.44 -9.72
C PRO A 688 -11.75 16.21 -9.68
N SER A 689 -12.24 16.63 -10.85
CA SER A 689 -13.55 17.26 -11.00
C SER A 689 -14.69 16.28 -10.69
N THR A 690 -14.50 14.98 -10.92
CA THR A 690 -15.52 13.94 -10.80
C THR A 690 -15.19 12.86 -9.77
N TYR A 691 -13.91 12.59 -9.50
CA TYR A 691 -13.43 11.72 -8.41
C TYR A 691 -13.01 12.57 -7.21
N LYS A 692 -13.56 12.28 -6.02
CA LYS A 692 -13.40 13.11 -4.82
C LYS A 692 -12.63 12.38 -3.72
N ILE A 693 -11.35 12.68 -3.64
CA ILE A 693 -10.53 12.34 -2.45
C ILE A 693 -10.86 13.31 -1.30
N PRO A 694 -10.53 12.96 -0.04
CA PRO A 694 -10.65 13.87 1.08
C PRO A 694 -9.92 15.20 0.87
N ALA A 695 -10.63 16.31 1.06
CA ALA A 695 -10.10 17.65 1.10
C ALA A 695 -9.60 18.02 2.51
N CYS A 696 -9.01 19.21 2.65
CA CYS A 696 -8.48 19.68 3.94
C CYS A 696 -9.56 19.78 5.04
N SER A 697 -10.80 20.12 4.68
CA SER A 697 -11.93 20.24 5.60
C SER A 697 -12.50 18.91 6.08
N ASP A 698 -12.21 17.84 5.34
CA ASP A 698 -12.87 16.55 5.56
C ASP A 698 -12.18 15.76 6.67
N ARG A 699 -10.97 16.18 7.09
CA ARG A 699 -10.30 15.59 8.25
C ARG A 699 -11.18 15.70 9.51
N PRO A 700 -11.01 14.78 10.48
CA PRO A 700 -11.71 14.88 11.76
C PRO A 700 -11.47 16.24 12.43
N ARG A 701 -12.52 16.87 12.96
CA ARG A 701 -12.38 18.17 13.65
C ARG A 701 -11.52 18.06 14.90
N ILE A 702 -11.72 16.98 15.66
CA ILE A 702 -10.85 16.54 16.74
C ILE A 702 -10.17 15.26 16.27
N PHE A 703 -8.84 15.29 16.15
CA PHE A 703 -8.07 14.15 15.65
C PHE A 703 -6.95 13.80 16.64
N ASN A 704 -7.20 12.78 17.47
CA ASN A 704 -6.26 12.32 18.48
C ASN A 704 -5.60 11.03 17.98
N VAL A 705 -4.28 11.04 17.81
CA VAL A 705 -3.50 9.88 17.37
C VAL A 705 -2.39 9.62 18.38
N GLU A 706 -2.41 8.43 18.97
CA GLU A 706 -1.44 8.00 19.97
C GLU A 706 -0.80 6.67 19.56
N LEU A 707 0.51 6.55 19.81
CA LEU A 707 1.23 5.28 19.70
C LEU A 707 1.13 4.52 21.01
N LEU A 708 0.97 3.20 20.93
CA LEU A 708 1.01 2.35 22.12
C LEU A 708 2.42 2.38 22.72
N GLU A 709 2.52 2.87 23.95
CA GLU A 709 3.80 2.95 24.67
C GLU A 709 4.24 1.59 25.21
N ASN A 710 5.55 1.41 25.36
CA ASN A 710 6.17 0.23 25.99
C ASN A 710 5.75 -1.12 25.37
N ALA A 711 5.48 -1.13 24.07
CA ALA A 711 5.10 -2.31 23.30
C ALA A 711 6.19 -2.70 22.28
N PRO A 712 7.42 -3.08 22.68
CA PRO A 712 8.42 -3.54 21.72
C PRO A 712 7.91 -4.78 20.97
N ASN A 713 8.23 -4.88 19.68
CA ASN A 713 7.89 -6.07 18.90
C ASN A 713 8.52 -7.33 19.53
N GLN A 714 7.74 -8.41 19.65
CA GLN A 714 8.25 -9.69 20.13
C GLN A 714 9.25 -10.31 19.15
N GLU A 715 9.02 -10.10 17.85
CA GLU A 715 9.95 -10.52 16.81
C GLU A 715 11.19 -9.61 16.75
N GLU A 716 12.31 -10.15 16.25
CA GLU A 716 13.59 -9.44 16.15
C GLU A 716 13.64 -8.51 14.92
N THR A 717 12.68 -7.60 14.82
CA THR A 717 12.70 -6.53 13.82
C THR A 717 13.74 -5.47 14.15
N ILE A 718 14.04 -4.60 13.17
CA ILE A 718 14.97 -3.49 13.34
C ILE A 718 14.57 -2.65 14.56
N PHE A 719 15.41 -2.67 15.60
CA PHE A 719 15.17 -2.02 16.88
C PHE A 719 13.78 -2.27 17.50
N ARG A 720 13.20 -3.46 17.29
CA ARG A 720 11.88 -3.87 17.80
C ARG A 720 10.72 -2.98 17.34
N SER A 721 10.85 -2.30 16.19
CA SER A 721 9.75 -1.54 15.58
C SER A 721 8.69 -2.45 14.95
N LYS A 722 7.50 -1.90 14.70
CA LYS A 722 6.50 -2.49 13.81
C LYS A 722 6.23 -1.57 12.62
N ALA A 723 5.79 -2.19 11.53
CA ALA A 723 5.42 -1.51 10.31
C ALA A 723 4.12 -0.73 10.47
N VAL A 724 4.11 0.53 10.01
CA VAL A 724 2.98 1.47 10.13
C VAL A 724 2.45 1.95 8.77
N GLY A 725 2.99 1.40 7.67
CA GLY A 725 2.65 1.84 6.32
C GLY A 725 1.17 1.59 6.02
N GLU A 726 0.73 0.36 5.96
CA GLU A 726 -0.63 -0.04 5.59
C GLU A 726 -1.60 -0.25 6.76
N PRO A 727 -1.19 -0.78 7.93
CA PRO A 727 -2.14 -1.11 9.00
C PRO A 727 -3.07 0.04 9.41
N PRO A 728 -2.64 1.32 9.48
CA PRO A 728 -3.55 2.41 9.85
C PRO A 728 -4.64 2.73 8.83
N PHE A 729 -4.53 2.27 7.57
CA PHE A 729 -5.54 2.52 6.53
C PHE A 729 -6.91 1.97 6.94
N VAL A 730 -6.94 0.82 7.62
CA VAL A 730 -8.20 0.16 7.97
C VAL A 730 -8.96 0.83 9.12
N HIS A 731 -8.34 1.79 9.83
CA HIS A 731 -9.04 2.56 10.86
C HIS A 731 -10.23 3.35 10.30
N GLY A 732 -10.26 3.60 8.99
CA GLY A 732 -11.42 4.19 8.29
C GLY A 732 -12.73 3.42 8.46
N VAL A 733 -12.67 2.11 8.79
CA VAL A 733 -13.88 1.29 9.03
C VAL A 733 -14.71 1.81 10.20
N ALA A 734 -14.07 2.45 11.19
CA ALA A 734 -14.77 3.11 12.29
C ALA A 734 -15.73 4.20 11.77
N VAL A 735 -15.39 4.91 10.69
CA VAL A 735 -16.23 5.96 10.11
C VAL A 735 -17.46 5.36 9.44
N LEU A 736 -17.28 4.31 8.63
CA LEU A 736 -18.39 3.60 7.97
C LEU A 736 -19.41 3.10 9.00
N GLN A 737 -18.93 2.47 10.08
CA GLN A 737 -19.81 1.98 11.14
C GLN A 737 -20.39 3.08 12.02
N ALA A 738 -19.70 4.21 12.20
CA ALA A 738 -20.28 5.35 12.91
C ALA A 738 -21.44 5.96 12.08
N ILE A 739 -21.34 5.99 10.75
CA ILE A 739 -22.46 6.40 9.88
C ILE A 739 -23.62 5.40 9.99
N SER A 740 -23.32 4.10 9.96
CA SER A 740 -24.31 3.05 10.21
C SER A 740 -25.00 3.22 11.58
N ASP A 741 -24.24 3.45 12.66
CA ASP A 741 -24.78 3.73 14.00
C ASP A 741 -25.71 4.97 14.01
N ALA A 742 -25.35 6.03 13.29
CA ALA A 742 -26.19 7.22 13.15
C ALA A 742 -27.53 6.89 12.47
N LEU A 743 -27.50 6.10 11.39
CA LEU A 743 -28.70 5.68 10.65
C LEU A 743 -29.58 4.72 11.47
N ALA A 744 -28.98 3.80 12.23
CA ALA A 744 -29.70 2.87 13.09
C ALA A 744 -30.57 3.57 14.14
N SER A 745 -30.24 4.82 14.50
CA SER A 745 -31.07 5.66 15.38
C SER A 745 -32.48 5.93 14.85
N LEU A 746 -32.72 5.76 13.54
CA LEU A 746 -34.03 5.94 12.91
C LEU A 746 -35.03 4.84 13.29
N ASN A 747 -34.55 3.67 13.73
CA ASN A 747 -35.39 2.55 14.15
C ASN A 747 -34.98 2.03 15.54
N ASP A 748 -34.71 2.94 16.48
CA ASP A 748 -34.33 2.63 17.87
C ASP A 748 -33.16 1.62 17.99
N TYR A 749 -32.24 1.61 17.03
CA TYR A 749 -31.10 0.69 16.96
C TYR A 749 -31.49 -0.81 16.90
N LYS A 750 -32.70 -1.13 16.41
CA LYS A 750 -33.20 -2.51 16.31
C LYS A 750 -32.75 -3.24 15.05
N THR A 751 -32.44 -2.50 14.00
CA THR A 751 -32.10 -3.05 12.68
C THR A 751 -30.74 -2.56 12.25
N CYS A 752 -29.90 -3.46 11.75
CA CYS A 752 -28.65 -3.10 11.09
C CYS A 752 -28.96 -2.38 9.76
N PRO A 753 -28.42 -1.17 9.51
CA PRO A 753 -28.64 -0.45 8.25
C PRO A 753 -28.06 -1.11 7.00
N LYS A 754 -27.12 -2.05 7.14
CA LYS A 754 -26.47 -2.76 6.01
C LYS A 754 -25.85 -1.83 4.96
N LEU A 755 -25.17 -0.78 5.41
CA LEU A 755 -24.60 0.26 4.54
C LEU A 755 -23.39 -0.22 3.70
N ASP A 756 -23.51 -0.25 2.38
CA ASP A 756 -22.40 -0.54 1.47
C ASP A 756 -21.36 0.59 1.39
N ALA A 757 -20.16 0.26 0.91
CA ALA A 757 -19.08 1.22 0.71
C ALA A 757 -18.84 1.53 -0.78
N PRO A 758 -18.51 2.78 -1.16
CA PRO A 758 -18.44 3.97 -0.30
C PRO A 758 -19.82 4.44 0.18
N ALA A 759 -19.91 4.85 1.44
CA ALA A 759 -21.08 5.48 2.06
C ALA A 759 -21.24 6.94 1.60
N THR A 760 -21.43 7.14 0.29
CA THR A 760 -21.65 8.45 -0.31
C THR A 760 -22.94 9.08 0.23
N PRO A 761 -23.10 10.42 0.14
CA PRO A 761 -24.35 11.06 0.55
C PRO A 761 -25.59 10.42 -0.06
N GLU A 762 -25.53 10.00 -1.33
CA GLU A 762 -26.64 9.29 -1.98
C GLU A 762 -26.97 7.96 -1.27
N ARG A 763 -25.97 7.13 -0.98
CA ARG A 763 -26.21 5.82 -0.32
C ARG A 763 -26.69 6.00 1.11
N VAL A 764 -26.11 6.94 1.85
CA VAL A 764 -26.54 7.29 3.21
C VAL A 764 -28.01 7.73 3.22
N LEU A 765 -28.40 8.60 2.28
CA LEU A 765 -29.78 9.05 2.16
C LEU A 765 -30.73 7.92 1.78
N ARG A 766 -30.38 7.10 0.77
CA ARG A 766 -31.20 5.93 0.37
C ARG A 766 -31.39 4.96 1.52
N THR A 767 -30.34 4.63 2.26
CA THR A 767 -30.44 3.77 3.45
C THR A 767 -31.33 4.40 4.53
N ALA A 768 -31.23 5.71 4.76
CA ALA A 768 -32.10 6.42 5.69
C ALA A 768 -33.59 6.36 5.27
N MET A 769 -33.88 6.54 3.97
CA MET A 769 -35.22 6.45 3.40
C MET A 769 -35.80 5.04 3.54
N SER A 770 -35.00 4.00 3.23
CA SER A 770 -35.41 2.59 3.39
C SER A 770 -35.73 2.26 4.85
N LEU A 771 -34.89 2.69 5.81
CA LEU A 771 -35.15 2.50 7.25
C LEU A 771 -36.43 3.19 7.74
N ARG A 772 -36.93 4.20 7.03
CA ARG A 772 -38.19 4.87 7.32
C ARG A 772 -39.39 4.28 6.54
N GLY A 773 -39.15 3.31 5.66
CA GLY A 773 -40.16 2.76 4.76
C GLY A 773 -40.61 3.72 3.66
N GLU A 774 -39.75 4.68 3.28
CA GLU A 774 -40.02 5.63 2.19
C GLU A 774 -39.70 5.03 0.81
N ILE A 775 -38.79 4.05 0.77
CA ILE A 775 -38.41 3.27 -0.41
C ILE A 775 -38.18 1.81 0.00
N ASP A 776 -38.31 0.89 -0.95
CA ASP A 776 -38.05 -0.55 -0.76
C ASP A 776 -36.56 -0.88 -0.65
#